data_AF-A0A3C1B0G2-F1
#
_entry.id   AF-A0A3C1B0G2-F1
#
_cell.length_a   1.000
_cell.length_b   1.000
_cell.length_c   1.000
_cell.angle_alpha   90.00
_cell.angle_beta   90.00
_cell.angle_gamma   90.00
#
_symmetry.space_group_name_H-M   'P 1'
#
loop_
_entity.id
_entity.type
_entity.pdbx_description
1 polymer ?
#
loop_
_entity_poly.entity_id
_entity_poly.type
_entity_poly.pdbx_seq_one_letter_code
_entity_poly.pdbx_strand_id
1 'polypeptide(L)'
;MKNRYVEQNLRAYERVLRQVKAQDFSLAGTDEISWQLNKLREDVRHDSPNQNGQQRRLRQVMPRFFAILGTIVHQEFGWQVFDSQILAAAAMATGRVVELDTGEGKTLVAVFVAGLQALAGEPVHVLTFNDYLAGRDADWMSPIYRRLGLRVASIRQGMTPAERRQAYAADVTYLTAKEAGFDYLRDFLADDPEQCVQPPFHVAIIDEADSILIDEARIPLVIAGGSSDIGAIDPALFRLVSRLEAEHHYQLDTYGDHVLLTTAGAAWLESRLGGVNLYDGENSALLAQIHLILQANVLLKRDIDYIVRDGSIQLVDEFTGRIVRDRQWPDGLHEAVEIKEGLAGRSRGRILNRITLHDFISLYPRLSGMTGTAWSAAPEFREFYGLRVTRIPPNKPCQRQDHPDIIFNTRQGKEQAILAEIKRRHERGQPVLVGTASVEESERLAAAVKANGLACTVLNARQNAAEAVIIAEAGRRGAITISTNMAGRGVDIRLEEPAGSGLCVIGTSRQRSVRIDRQLRGRAGRQGDPGESLFIISLEDDLIERYKIRQILPPPYDQQPPALKSEPEPIIDPRIPRLVDHTQRVVEGQLYQQRLNLTRYSQLVDDQRQLIHRLHADIVTGRKQLTIWQEQSAELAADLARQTSDGELSRAQHLAGARLLNLGWADYLEYVEQLLNHVSLMRTGPNDPFLTFNRQVVDAFAHFLDTFENEMVELLSHLVVRERRILLEEAGLASPPSTRTYLIDDGSDTLEQTLGISDMVAVAANPGLMLVLMANRKRKDIIPNE
;
A
#
# COMPACT_ATOMS: atom_id res chain seq x y z
N MET A 1 13.88 21.52 -12.26
CA MET A 1 14.29 21.92 -10.90
C MET A 1 15.26 20.89 -10.33
N LYS A 2 16.35 21.30 -9.68
CA LYS A 2 17.19 20.37 -8.91
C LYS A 2 16.36 19.87 -7.73
N ASN A 3 16.03 18.59 -7.69
CA ASN A 3 15.35 18.00 -6.54
C ASN A 3 16.36 17.92 -5.39
N ARG A 4 16.20 18.75 -4.35
CA ARG A 4 17.15 18.83 -3.23
C ARG A 4 17.25 17.53 -2.41
N TYR A 5 16.27 16.64 -2.58
CA TYR A 5 16.20 15.36 -1.88
C TYR A 5 16.84 14.21 -2.67
N VAL A 6 17.35 14.49 -3.87
CA VAL A 6 18.05 13.50 -4.68
C VAL A 6 19.56 13.78 -4.70
N GLU A 7 20.33 12.79 -4.28
CA GLU A 7 21.78 12.80 -4.44
C GLU A 7 22.16 12.35 -5.85
N GLN A 8 22.82 13.25 -6.57
CA GLN A 8 23.46 12.97 -7.86
C GLN A 8 24.98 12.87 -7.74
N ASN A 9 25.56 13.28 -6.61
CA ASN A 9 27.00 13.23 -6.38
C ASN A 9 27.38 11.84 -5.84
N LEU A 10 27.94 11.00 -6.70
CA LEU A 10 28.29 9.62 -6.35
C LEU A 10 29.73 9.45 -5.88
N ARG A 11 30.50 10.53 -5.68
CA ARG A 11 31.94 10.48 -5.33
C ARG A 11 32.27 9.60 -4.13
N ALA A 12 31.38 9.56 -3.14
CA ALA A 12 31.55 8.70 -1.96
C ALA A 12 31.48 7.21 -2.34
N TYR A 13 30.52 6.82 -3.18
CA TYR A 13 30.33 5.44 -3.64
C TYR A 13 31.35 5.05 -4.71
N GLU A 14 31.80 5.99 -5.55
CA GLU A 14 32.92 5.78 -6.49
C GLU A 14 34.22 5.43 -5.77
N ARG A 15 34.42 5.93 -4.55
CA ARG A 15 35.55 5.50 -3.71
C ARG A 15 35.43 4.04 -3.31
N VAL A 16 34.24 3.61 -2.89
CA VAL A 16 33.95 2.21 -2.56
C VAL A 16 34.17 1.33 -3.80
N LEU A 17 33.63 1.72 -4.96
CA LEU A 17 33.82 1.02 -6.23
C LEU A 17 35.31 0.81 -6.57
N ARG A 18 36.15 1.86 -6.41
CA ARG A 18 37.60 1.73 -6.62
C ARG A 18 38.25 0.77 -5.64
N GLN A 19 37.82 0.75 -4.38
CA GLN A 19 38.32 -0.18 -3.37
C GLN A 19 37.85 -1.62 -3.61
N VAL A 20 36.65 -1.83 -4.17
CA VAL A 20 36.16 -3.13 -4.61
C VAL A 20 37.04 -3.65 -5.76
N LYS A 21 37.24 -2.83 -6.80
CA LYS A 21 38.07 -3.18 -7.97
C LYS A 21 39.55 -3.41 -7.66
N ALA A 22 40.06 -2.79 -6.59
CA ALA A 22 41.44 -2.99 -6.16
C ALA A 22 41.67 -4.34 -5.46
N GLN A 23 40.60 -5.09 -5.17
CA GLN A 23 40.68 -6.39 -4.54
C GLN A 23 40.45 -7.48 -5.58
N ASP A 24 41.35 -8.44 -5.64
CA ASP A 24 41.25 -9.57 -6.55
C ASP A 24 41.05 -10.86 -5.75
N PHE A 25 39.87 -11.45 -5.92
CA PHE A 25 39.51 -12.77 -5.39
C PHE A 25 39.17 -13.75 -6.53
N SER A 26 39.51 -13.42 -7.78
CA SER A 26 39.12 -14.21 -8.96
C SER A 26 39.63 -15.66 -8.93
N LEU A 27 40.77 -15.89 -8.28
CA LEU A 27 41.39 -17.21 -8.09
C LEU A 27 41.12 -17.82 -6.70
N ALA A 28 40.35 -17.15 -5.85
CA ALA A 28 40.11 -17.60 -4.49
C ALA A 28 39.25 -18.87 -4.47
N GLY A 29 39.76 -19.92 -3.83
CA GLY A 29 39.04 -21.16 -3.59
C GLY A 29 37.94 -20.99 -2.53
N THR A 30 37.07 -21.99 -2.41
CA THR A 30 35.97 -21.98 -1.42
C THR A 30 36.46 -21.78 0.01
N ASP A 31 37.53 -22.46 0.42
CA ASP A 31 38.08 -22.38 1.77
C ASP A 31 38.61 -20.98 2.10
N GLU A 32 39.27 -20.34 1.13
CA GLU A 32 39.77 -18.98 1.28
C GLU A 32 38.59 -18.01 1.44
N ILE A 33 37.58 -18.10 0.58
CA ILE A 33 36.37 -17.27 0.66
C ILE A 33 35.69 -17.43 2.03
N SER A 34 35.52 -18.66 2.50
CA SER A 34 34.91 -18.93 3.80
C SER A 34 35.73 -18.35 4.96
N TRP A 35 37.06 -18.46 4.92
CA TRP A 35 37.94 -17.86 5.92
C TRP A 35 37.82 -16.32 5.94
N GLN A 36 37.82 -15.68 4.76
CA GLN A 36 37.66 -14.23 4.64
C GLN A 36 36.32 -13.77 5.20
N LEU A 37 35.23 -14.46 4.88
CA LEU A 37 33.89 -14.13 5.37
C LEU A 37 33.80 -14.25 6.89
N ASN A 38 34.41 -15.27 7.50
CA ASN A 38 34.45 -15.42 8.95
C ASN A 38 35.22 -14.27 9.61
N LYS A 39 36.37 -13.88 9.04
CA LYS A 39 37.11 -12.71 9.52
C LYS A 39 36.28 -11.42 9.44
N LEU A 40 35.56 -11.19 8.35
CA LEU A 40 34.68 -10.04 8.22
C LEU A 40 33.55 -10.05 9.25
N ARG A 41 32.99 -11.22 9.57
CA ARG A 41 31.98 -11.36 10.63
C ARG A 41 32.54 -10.99 11.99
N GLU A 42 33.73 -11.47 12.32
CA GLU A 42 34.43 -11.12 13.58
C GLU A 42 34.68 -9.61 13.68
N ASP A 43 35.17 -9.00 12.60
CA ASP A 43 35.42 -7.55 12.52
C ASP A 43 34.14 -6.72 12.75
N VAL A 44 32.98 -7.20 12.29
CA VAL A 44 31.69 -6.52 12.47
C VAL A 44 31.10 -6.79 13.87
N ARG A 45 31.07 -8.05 14.30
CA ARG A 45 30.36 -8.53 15.51
C ARG A 45 31.05 -8.23 16.84
N HIS A 46 32.25 -7.67 16.83
CA HIS A 46 32.98 -7.30 18.05
C HIS A 46 32.10 -6.45 19.01
N ASP A 47 32.13 -6.67 20.33
CA ASP A 47 31.25 -5.99 21.31
C ASP A 47 31.18 -4.46 21.11
N SER A 48 30.12 -3.97 20.48
CA SER A 48 29.84 -2.55 20.32
C SER A 48 28.36 -2.33 20.61
N PRO A 49 28.01 -1.75 21.77
CA PRO A 49 26.62 -1.66 22.24
C PRO A 49 25.77 -0.61 21.51
N ASN A 50 26.28 0.04 20.46
CA ASN A 50 25.57 1.12 19.75
C ASN A 50 25.52 0.90 18.22
N GLN A 51 24.31 1.01 17.66
CA GLN A 51 23.98 0.88 16.23
C GLN A 51 24.89 1.72 15.32
N ASN A 52 25.26 2.93 15.74
CA ASN A 52 26.14 3.80 14.96
C ASN A 52 27.55 3.22 14.77
N GLY A 53 28.05 2.49 15.79
CA GLY A 53 29.35 1.81 15.74
C GLY A 53 29.33 0.63 14.77
N GLN A 54 28.25 -0.16 14.81
CA GLN A 54 28.05 -1.30 13.90
C GLN A 54 27.95 -0.84 12.44
N GLN A 55 27.16 0.20 12.14
CA GLN A 55 27.04 0.74 10.79
C GLN A 55 28.37 1.29 10.26
N ARG A 56 29.20 1.89 11.13
CA ARG A 56 30.55 2.34 10.76
C ARG A 56 31.44 1.16 10.36
N ARG A 57 31.38 0.04 11.09
CA ARG A 57 32.15 -1.17 10.76
C ARG A 57 31.66 -1.84 9.49
N LEU A 58 30.34 -1.95 9.30
CA LEU A 58 29.76 -2.42 8.04
C LEU A 58 30.30 -1.62 6.85
N ARG A 59 30.39 -0.28 6.96
CA ARG A 59 30.98 0.58 5.93
C ARG A 59 32.48 0.33 5.69
N GLN A 60 33.24 -0.09 6.72
CA GLN A 60 34.66 -0.39 6.59
C GLN A 60 34.89 -1.72 5.87
N VAL A 61 34.09 -2.75 6.17
CA VAL A 61 34.21 -4.07 5.55
C VAL A 61 33.55 -4.16 4.18
N MET A 62 32.59 -3.27 3.89
CA MET A 62 31.79 -3.25 2.66
C MET A 62 32.59 -3.44 1.37
N PRO A 63 33.71 -2.73 1.09
CA PRO A 63 34.43 -2.92 -0.17
C PRO A 63 34.98 -4.34 -0.34
N ARG A 64 35.50 -4.93 0.76
CA ARG A 64 36.02 -6.30 0.74
C ARG A 64 34.92 -7.33 0.62
N PHE A 65 33.84 -7.14 1.37
CA PHE A 65 32.65 -7.98 1.27
C PHE A 65 32.09 -7.99 -0.16
N PHE A 66 31.95 -6.82 -0.81
CA PHE A 66 31.43 -6.72 -2.17
C PHE A 66 32.34 -7.36 -3.21
N ALA A 67 33.67 -7.29 -3.05
CA ALA A 67 34.60 -7.98 -3.95
C ALA A 67 34.48 -9.51 -3.85
N ILE A 68 34.38 -10.04 -2.62
CA ILE A 68 34.15 -11.47 -2.37
C ILE A 68 32.80 -11.90 -2.95
N LEU A 69 31.74 -11.13 -2.69
CA LEU A 69 30.41 -11.45 -3.16
C LEU A 69 30.31 -11.39 -4.70
N GLY A 70 30.96 -10.44 -5.35
CA GLY A 70 31.07 -10.40 -6.81
C GLY A 70 31.75 -11.65 -7.39
N THR A 71 32.76 -12.18 -6.69
CA THR A 71 33.40 -13.45 -7.05
C THR A 71 32.44 -14.63 -6.89
N ILE A 72 31.70 -14.69 -5.78
CA ILE A 72 30.68 -15.73 -5.55
C ILE A 72 29.61 -15.70 -6.64
N VAL A 73 29.11 -14.51 -6.99
CA VAL A 73 28.12 -14.33 -8.06
C VAL A 73 28.64 -14.85 -9.40
N HIS A 74 29.90 -14.57 -9.73
CA HIS A 74 30.52 -15.08 -10.93
C HIS A 74 30.68 -16.61 -10.91
N GLN A 75 31.06 -17.20 -9.77
CA GLN A 75 31.21 -18.65 -9.63
C GLN A 75 29.88 -19.40 -9.69
N GLU A 76 28.81 -18.88 -9.08
CA GLU A 76 27.51 -19.55 -9.02
C GLU A 76 26.69 -19.35 -10.30
N PHE A 77 26.76 -18.17 -10.92
CA PHE A 77 25.89 -17.79 -12.05
C PHE A 77 26.62 -17.40 -13.34
N GLY A 78 27.96 -17.28 -13.31
CA GLY A 78 28.73 -16.78 -14.44
C GLY A 78 28.55 -15.27 -14.69
N TRP A 79 27.79 -14.57 -13.86
CA TRP A 79 27.49 -13.15 -14.08
C TRP A 79 28.68 -12.26 -13.74
N GLN A 80 28.80 -11.17 -14.48
CA GLN A 80 29.71 -10.07 -14.15
C GLN A 80 28.90 -8.99 -13.43
N VAL A 81 29.35 -8.58 -12.25
CA VAL A 81 28.69 -7.53 -11.48
C VAL A 81 29.09 -6.17 -12.05
N PHE A 82 28.09 -5.35 -12.40
CA PHE A 82 28.34 -4.06 -13.03
C PHE A 82 28.73 -2.97 -12.02
N ASP A 83 29.45 -1.96 -12.49
CA ASP A 83 29.81 -0.79 -11.69
C ASP A 83 28.57 -0.09 -11.12
N SER A 84 27.50 0.02 -11.92
CA SER A 84 26.21 0.58 -11.49
C SER A 84 25.61 -0.19 -10.31
N GLN A 85 25.70 -1.52 -10.32
CA GLN A 85 25.18 -2.38 -9.25
C GLN A 85 25.98 -2.20 -7.95
N ILE A 86 27.31 -2.10 -8.03
CA ILE A 86 28.17 -1.84 -6.86
C ILE A 86 27.90 -0.45 -6.29
N LEU A 87 27.78 0.58 -7.13
CA LEU A 87 27.43 1.93 -6.70
C LEU A 87 26.07 1.97 -6.00
N ALA A 88 25.07 1.27 -6.57
CA ALA A 88 23.75 1.16 -5.99
C ALA A 88 23.76 0.43 -4.65
N ALA A 89 24.44 -0.72 -4.55
CA ALA A 89 24.56 -1.46 -3.30
C ALA A 89 25.25 -0.63 -2.22
N ALA A 90 26.31 0.10 -2.57
CA ALA A 90 27.02 0.97 -1.65
C ALA A 90 26.14 2.13 -1.14
N ALA A 91 25.37 2.75 -2.04
CA ALA A 91 24.43 3.81 -1.66
C ALA A 91 23.29 3.27 -0.79
N MET A 92 22.66 2.17 -1.20
CA MET A 92 21.52 1.56 -0.50
C MET A 92 21.92 1.07 0.90
N ALA A 93 23.10 0.47 1.06
CA ALA A 93 23.67 0.08 2.35
C ALA A 93 23.88 1.25 3.34
N THR A 94 23.79 2.51 2.88
CA THR A 94 23.82 3.69 3.75
C THR A 94 22.45 4.20 4.22
N GLY A 95 21.37 3.45 3.96
CA GLY A 95 20.01 3.81 4.37
C GLY A 95 19.33 4.72 3.35
N ARG A 96 19.39 4.36 2.06
CA ARG A 96 18.89 5.18 0.95
C ARG A 96 17.95 4.38 0.06
N VAL A 97 17.09 5.11 -0.64
CA VAL A 97 16.36 4.58 -1.80
C VAL A 97 17.21 4.81 -3.03
N VAL A 98 17.53 3.75 -3.78
CA VAL A 98 18.26 3.85 -5.04
C VAL A 98 17.30 3.80 -6.22
N GLU A 99 17.43 4.78 -7.11
CA GLU A 99 16.79 4.72 -8.42
C GLU A 99 17.71 3.98 -9.38
N LEU A 100 17.25 2.80 -9.80
CA LEU A 100 17.88 1.92 -10.77
C LEU A 100 16.86 1.58 -11.85
N ASP A 101 17.18 1.87 -13.10
CA ASP A 101 16.28 1.56 -14.22
C ASP A 101 15.91 0.06 -14.27
N THR A 102 14.78 -0.25 -14.90
CA THR A 102 14.32 -1.64 -14.99
C THR A 102 15.26 -2.44 -15.88
N GLY A 103 15.68 -3.63 -15.42
CA GLY A 103 16.71 -4.44 -16.08
C GLY A 103 18.15 -4.18 -15.61
N GLU A 104 18.39 -3.28 -14.64
CA GLU A 104 19.74 -3.06 -14.07
C GLU A 104 20.17 -4.11 -13.02
N GLY A 105 19.31 -5.08 -12.69
CA GLY A 105 19.62 -6.14 -11.71
C GLY A 105 19.37 -5.75 -10.25
N LYS A 106 18.21 -5.11 -9.97
CA LYS A 106 17.77 -4.72 -8.62
C LYS A 106 17.85 -5.87 -7.60
N THR A 107 17.34 -7.05 -7.95
CA THR A 107 17.39 -8.24 -7.08
C THR A 107 18.81 -8.55 -6.61
N LEU A 108 19.80 -8.49 -7.49
CA LEU A 108 21.20 -8.72 -7.12
C LEU A 108 21.73 -7.62 -6.18
N VAL A 109 21.38 -6.36 -6.42
CA VAL A 109 21.73 -5.24 -5.53
C VAL A 109 21.16 -5.44 -4.12
N ALA A 110 19.94 -5.97 -3.99
CA ALA A 110 19.38 -6.35 -2.69
C ALA A 110 20.19 -7.46 -2.00
N VAL A 111 20.67 -8.48 -2.73
CA VAL A 111 21.52 -9.54 -2.15
C VAL A 111 22.82 -8.97 -1.58
N PHE A 112 23.44 -8.01 -2.27
CA PHE A 112 24.65 -7.34 -1.77
C PHE A 112 24.41 -6.63 -0.44
N VAL A 113 23.29 -5.92 -0.31
CA VAL A 113 22.97 -5.20 0.93
C VAL A 113 22.49 -6.15 2.02
N ALA A 114 21.64 -7.13 1.70
CA ALA A 114 21.15 -8.12 2.65
C ALA A 114 22.30 -8.95 3.23
N GLY A 115 23.18 -9.46 2.37
CA GLY A 115 24.36 -10.21 2.81
C GLY A 115 25.30 -9.38 3.70
N LEU A 116 25.52 -8.10 3.37
CA LEU A 116 26.35 -7.21 4.19
C LEU A 116 25.73 -6.98 5.57
N GLN A 117 24.44 -6.68 5.62
CA GLN A 117 23.72 -6.41 6.88
C GLN A 117 23.66 -7.67 7.75
N ALA A 118 23.43 -8.84 7.15
CA ALA A 118 23.41 -10.11 7.86
C ALA A 118 24.77 -10.50 8.49
N LEU A 119 25.90 -9.93 8.04
CA LEU A 119 27.19 -10.13 8.72
C LEU A 119 27.16 -9.69 10.19
N ALA A 120 26.34 -8.68 10.49
CA ALA A 120 26.17 -8.17 11.84
C ALA A 120 25.43 -9.16 12.77
N GLY A 121 24.85 -10.24 12.23
CA GLY A 121 24.06 -11.22 12.99
C GLY A 121 22.64 -10.76 13.28
N GLU A 122 22.19 -9.69 12.62
CA GLU A 122 20.85 -9.14 12.74
C GLU A 122 19.97 -9.67 11.59
N PRO A 123 18.71 -10.03 11.87
CA PRO A 123 17.79 -10.50 10.84
C PRO A 123 17.49 -9.40 9.82
N VAL A 124 17.49 -9.78 8.54
CA VAL A 124 17.19 -8.89 7.42
C VAL A 124 15.87 -9.30 6.77
N HIS A 125 14.93 -8.37 6.67
CA HIS A 125 13.71 -8.57 5.91
C HIS A 125 13.85 -7.93 4.52
N VAL A 126 13.56 -8.70 3.47
CA VAL A 126 13.45 -8.21 2.11
C VAL A 126 11.97 -8.15 1.76
N LEU A 127 11.42 -6.93 1.76
CA LEU A 127 10.00 -6.68 1.51
C LEU A 127 9.78 -6.54 -0.01
N THR A 128 8.95 -7.42 -0.56
CA THR A 128 8.62 -7.46 -2.00
C THR A 128 7.14 -7.16 -2.23
N PHE A 129 6.78 -6.93 -3.50
CA PHE A 129 5.41 -6.54 -3.87
C PHE A 129 4.38 -7.68 -3.77
N ASN A 130 4.79 -8.94 -3.99
CA ASN A 130 3.88 -10.10 -3.89
C ASN A 130 4.63 -11.38 -3.50
N ASP A 131 3.89 -12.38 -2.99
CA ASP A 131 4.42 -13.66 -2.50
C ASP A 131 5.18 -14.45 -3.56
N TYR A 132 4.80 -14.33 -4.83
CA TYR A 132 5.52 -14.99 -5.93
C TYR A 132 6.93 -14.44 -6.07
N LEU A 133 7.09 -13.11 -6.04
CA LEU A 133 8.41 -12.48 -6.10
C LEU A 133 9.23 -12.80 -4.84
N ALA A 134 8.62 -12.76 -3.65
CA ALA A 134 9.28 -13.16 -2.40
C ALA A 134 9.87 -14.58 -2.49
N GLY A 135 9.04 -15.54 -2.93
CA GLY A 135 9.45 -16.92 -3.11
C GLY A 135 10.52 -17.10 -4.18
N ARG A 136 10.26 -16.56 -5.38
CA ARG A 136 11.17 -16.65 -6.53
C ARG A 136 12.55 -16.09 -6.17
N ASP A 137 12.62 -14.92 -5.56
CA ASP A 137 13.90 -14.26 -5.30
C ASP A 137 14.69 -14.94 -4.17
N ALA A 138 14.02 -15.45 -3.14
CA ALA A 138 14.64 -16.27 -2.12
C ALA A 138 15.24 -17.56 -2.71
N ASP A 139 14.47 -18.28 -3.55
CA ASP A 139 14.89 -19.53 -4.17
C ASP A 139 16.02 -19.28 -5.19
N TRP A 140 15.87 -18.27 -6.04
CA TRP A 140 16.81 -17.92 -7.08
C TRP A 140 18.16 -17.48 -6.50
N MET A 141 18.17 -16.69 -5.42
CA MET A 141 19.40 -16.17 -4.80
C MET A 141 19.98 -17.10 -3.71
N SER A 142 19.30 -18.20 -3.37
CA SER A 142 19.72 -19.17 -2.37
C SER A 142 21.16 -19.68 -2.52
N PRO A 143 21.69 -19.98 -3.73
CA PRO A 143 23.08 -20.42 -3.90
C PRO A 143 24.10 -19.40 -3.36
N ILE A 144 23.87 -18.10 -3.59
CA ILE A 144 24.73 -17.03 -3.09
C ILE A 144 24.68 -16.97 -1.55
N TYR A 145 23.48 -16.97 -0.97
CA TYR A 145 23.33 -16.94 0.48
C TYR A 145 23.99 -18.15 1.15
N ARG A 146 23.88 -19.34 0.54
CA ARG A 146 24.55 -20.55 1.02
C ARG A 146 26.07 -20.43 1.00
N ARG A 147 26.64 -19.87 -0.07
CA ARG A 147 28.09 -19.58 -0.16
C ARG A 147 28.55 -18.54 0.86
N LEU A 148 27.68 -17.60 1.20
CA LEU A 148 27.90 -16.69 2.31
C LEU A 148 27.77 -17.37 3.67
N GLY A 149 27.23 -18.59 3.78
CA GLY A 149 26.94 -19.26 5.04
C GLY A 149 25.75 -18.63 5.78
N LEU A 150 24.78 -18.10 5.03
CA LEU A 150 23.55 -17.50 5.54
C LEU A 150 22.35 -18.38 5.18
N ARG A 151 21.37 -18.44 6.07
CA ARG A 151 20.07 -19.05 5.81
C ARG A 151 19.13 -18.01 5.20
N VAL A 152 18.43 -18.42 4.15
CA VAL A 152 17.39 -17.62 3.50
C VAL A 152 16.07 -18.40 3.51
N ALA A 153 14.96 -17.70 3.74
CA ALA A 153 13.62 -18.25 3.67
C ALA A 153 12.64 -17.25 3.04
N SER A 154 11.46 -17.72 2.65
CA SER A 154 10.35 -16.85 2.21
C SER A 154 9.08 -17.14 3.00
N ILE A 155 8.32 -16.11 3.36
CA ILE A 155 6.99 -16.23 3.95
C ILE A 155 5.93 -15.95 2.89
N ARG A 156 4.88 -16.78 2.89
CA ARG A 156 3.75 -16.72 1.96
C ARG A 156 2.43 -16.86 2.72
N GLN A 157 1.37 -16.33 2.15
CA GLN A 157 0.00 -16.53 2.63
C GLN A 157 -0.31 -18.03 2.76
N GLY A 158 -1.00 -18.42 3.83
CA GLY A 158 -1.36 -19.81 4.11
C GLY A 158 -0.34 -20.63 4.91
N MET A 159 0.87 -20.10 5.15
CA MET A 159 1.82 -20.73 6.08
C MET A 159 1.31 -20.71 7.52
N THR A 160 1.48 -21.83 8.21
CA THR A 160 1.16 -21.99 9.64
C THR A 160 2.10 -21.15 10.52
N PRO A 161 1.70 -20.82 11.76
CA PRO A 161 2.58 -20.11 12.69
C PRO A 161 3.92 -20.80 12.95
N ALA A 162 3.96 -22.13 12.96
CA ALA A 162 5.20 -22.88 13.11
C ALA A 162 6.15 -22.72 11.92
N GLU A 163 5.63 -22.80 10.69
CA GLU A 163 6.41 -22.56 9.47
C GLU A 163 6.92 -21.12 9.38
N ARG A 164 6.10 -20.14 9.81
CA ARG A 164 6.51 -18.73 9.87
C ARG A 164 7.65 -18.52 10.86
N ARG A 165 7.56 -19.07 12.07
CA ARG A 165 8.67 -19.03 13.05
C ARG A 165 9.96 -19.60 12.48
N GLN A 166 9.87 -20.74 11.79
CA GLN A 166 11.04 -21.34 11.14
C GLN A 166 11.62 -20.44 10.04
N ALA A 167 10.76 -19.80 9.23
CA ALA A 167 11.20 -18.88 8.18
C ALA A 167 11.83 -17.61 8.77
N TYR A 168 11.21 -16.99 9.77
CA TYR A 168 11.75 -15.81 10.47
C TYR A 168 13.07 -16.07 11.20
N ALA A 169 13.36 -17.33 11.56
CA ALA A 169 14.65 -17.71 12.13
C ALA A 169 15.81 -17.65 11.12
N ALA A 170 15.55 -17.50 9.82
CA ALA A 170 16.59 -17.32 8.80
C ALA A 170 17.33 -15.98 8.98
N ASP A 171 18.57 -15.89 8.48
CA ASP A 171 19.33 -14.64 8.50
C ASP A 171 18.72 -13.59 7.56
N VAL A 172 18.13 -14.06 6.44
CA VAL A 172 17.40 -13.24 5.47
C VAL A 172 16.03 -13.84 5.20
N THR A 173 14.97 -13.04 5.39
CA THR A 173 13.58 -13.47 5.16
C THR A 173 12.95 -12.61 4.08
N TYR A 174 12.49 -13.24 2.99
CA TYR A 174 11.72 -12.58 1.92
C TYR A 174 10.24 -12.71 2.21
N LEU A 175 9.50 -11.61 2.14
CA LEU A 175 8.06 -11.58 2.40
C LEU A 175 7.43 -10.33 1.80
N THR A 176 6.11 -10.23 1.79
CA THR A 176 5.44 -8.98 1.45
C THR A 176 5.31 -8.10 2.69
N ALA A 177 5.22 -6.79 2.49
CA ALA A 177 4.98 -5.85 3.59
C ALA A 177 3.64 -6.14 4.30
N LYS A 178 2.64 -6.64 3.55
CA LYS A 178 1.33 -7.05 4.07
C LYS A 178 1.42 -8.26 5.00
N GLU A 179 2.10 -9.32 4.58
CA GLU A 179 2.29 -10.51 5.42
C GLU A 179 3.06 -10.17 6.70
N ALA A 180 4.11 -9.34 6.59
CA ALA A 180 4.85 -8.85 7.73
C ALA A 180 3.98 -8.00 8.68
N GLY A 181 3.12 -7.12 8.14
CA GLY A 181 2.23 -6.32 8.97
C GLY A 181 1.12 -7.15 9.63
N PHE A 182 0.57 -8.17 8.96
CA PHE A 182 -0.40 -9.09 9.57
C PHE A 182 0.23 -9.98 10.64
N ASP A 183 1.47 -10.42 10.45
CA ASP A 183 2.23 -11.12 11.48
C ASP A 183 2.42 -10.22 12.72
N TYR A 184 2.76 -8.93 12.54
CA TYR A 184 2.85 -7.96 13.63
C TYR A 184 1.52 -7.76 14.39
N LEU A 185 0.41 -7.66 13.65
CA LEU A 185 -0.92 -7.56 14.26
C LEU A 185 -1.32 -8.84 15.01
N ARG A 186 -0.96 -10.02 14.49
CA ARG A 186 -1.22 -11.31 15.15
C ARG A 186 -0.39 -11.51 16.40
N ASP A 187 0.87 -11.09 16.39
CA ASP A 187 1.75 -11.19 17.56
C ASP A 187 1.23 -10.34 18.74
N PHE A 188 0.50 -9.26 18.46
CA PHE A 188 -0.20 -8.49 19.51
C PHE A 188 -1.39 -9.23 20.13
N LEU A 189 -1.98 -10.20 19.44
CA LEU A 189 -3.10 -11.00 19.96
C LEU A 189 -2.63 -12.30 20.63
N ALA A 190 -1.31 -12.52 20.73
CA ALA A 190 -0.75 -13.73 21.30
C ALA A 190 -0.88 -13.76 22.82
N ASP A 191 -1.40 -14.87 23.34
CA ASP A 191 -1.56 -15.12 24.78
C ASP A 191 -0.31 -15.79 25.40
N ASP A 192 0.61 -16.26 24.56
CA ASP A 192 1.81 -17.02 24.92
C ASP A 192 2.97 -16.59 24.00
N PRO A 193 4.20 -16.37 24.51
CA PRO A 193 5.36 -16.05 23.68
C PRO A 193 5.63 -17.05 22.55
N GLU A 194 5.26 -18.32 22.72
CA GLU A 194 5.44 -19.34 21.68
C GLU A 194 4.54 -19.13 20.45
N GLN A 195 3.45 -18.35 20.59
CA GLN A 195 2.54 -18.02 19.49
C GLN A 195 3.08 -16.88 18.63
N CYS A 196 3.97 -16.04 19.18
CA CYS A 196 4.60 -14.95 18.43
C CYS A 196 5.53 -15.50 17.35
N VAL A 197 5.47 -14.91 16.15
CA VAL A 197 6.27 -15.36 15.01
C VAL A 197 7.39 -14.40 14.63
N GLN A 198 7.26 -13.11 14.91
CA GLN A 198 8.21 -12.11 14.45
C GLN A 198 9.39 -11.92 15.42
N PRO A 199 10.62 -11.80 14.88
CA PRO A 199 11.76 -11.33 15.65
C PRO A 199 11.70 -9.79 15.81
N PRO A 200 12.51 -9.22 16.71
CA PRO A 200 12.66 -7.76 16.78
C PRO A 200 13.08 -7.17 15.43
N PHE A 201 12.58 -5.97 15.10
CA PHE A 201 12.90 -5.31 13.84
C PHE A 201 14.32 -4.75 13.83
N HIS A 202 15.09 -5.03 12.76
CA HIS A 202 16.46 -4.56 12.62
C HIS A 202 16.72 -3.85 11.29
N VAL A 203 16.50 -4.55 10.18
CA VAL A 203 16.74 -4.06 8.81
C VAL A 203 15.62 -4.50 7.89
N ALA A 204 15.06 -3.54 7.14
CA ALA A 204 14.24 -3.84 5.97
C ALA A 204 14.84 -3.25 4.68
N ILE A 205 14.88 -4.09 3.64
CA ILE A 205 15.23 -3.73 2.28
C ILE A 205 13.96 -3.86 1.44
N ILE A 206 13.56 -2.77 0.80
CA ILE A 206 12.27 -2.68 0.15
C ILE A 206 12.48 -2.70 -1.37
N ASP A 207 12.05 -3.78 -2.02
CA ASP A 207 11.97 -3.84 -3.47
C ASP A 207 10.72 -3.10 -3.96
N GLU A 208 10.80 -2.48 -5.14
CA GLU A 208 9.72 -1.65 -5.68
C GLU A 208 9.23 -0.61 -4.66
N ALA A 209 10.20 0.05 -4.00
CA ALA A 209 9.97 0.90 -2.83
C ALA A 209 8.94 2.00 -3.06
N ASP A 210 8.82 2.51 -4.28
CA ASP A 210 7.82 3.51 -4.61
C ASP A 210 6.40 2.97 -4.53
N SER A 211 6.18 1.70 -4.83
CA SER A 211 4.84 1.15 -4.72
C SER A 211 4.50 0.63 -3.36
N ILE A 212 5.46 0.12 -2.60
CA ILE A 212 5.19 -0.27 -1.21
C ILE A 212 5.07 0.97 -0.32
N LEU A 213 5.98 1.94 -0.45
CA LEU A 213 6.06 3.09 0.45
C LEU A 213 5.22 4.30 0.05
N ILE A 214 4.71 4.36 -1.18
CA ILE A 214 3.87 5.49 -1.64
C ILE A 214 2.48 5.01 -2.07
N ASP A 215 2.41 4.02 -2.97
CA ASP A 215 1.11 3.57 -3.52
C ASP A 215 0.31 2.78 -2.47
N GLU A 216 0.94 1.78 -1.83
CA GLU A 216 0.28 0.91 -0.84
C GLU A 216 0.37 1.44 0.59
N ALA A 217 1.17 2.47 0.86
CA ALA A 217 1.46 2.93 2.22
C ALA A 217 0.22 3.31 3.05
N ARG A 218 -0.85 3.74 2.38
CA ARG A 218 -2.12 4.11 3.05
C ARG A 218 -3.02 2.92 3.35
N ILE A 219 -2.79 1.76 2.75
CA ILE A 219 -3.69 0.61 2.90
C ILE A 219 -3.65 0.18 4.37
N PRO A 220 -4.77 0.26 5.10
CA PRO A 220 -4.85 -0.23 6.47
C PRO A 220 -4.88 -1.75 6.45
N LEU A 221 -4.00 -2.36 7.22
CA LEU A 221 -4.07 -3.77 7.58
C LEU A 221 -4.97 -3.91 8.80
N VAL A 222 -5.98 -4.77 8.73
CA VAL A 222 -6.93 -4.97 9.83
C VAL A 222 -6.99 -6.44 10.23
N ILE A 223 -6.99 -6.67 11.53
CA ILE A 223 -7.34 -7.95 12.13
C ILE A 223 -8.62 -7.80 12.95
N ALA A 224 -9.62 -8.62 12.64
CA ALA A 224 -10.90 -8.65 13.33
C ALA A 224 -11.13 -10.03 13.95
N GLY A 225 -11.94 -10.09 15.01
CA GLY A 225 -12.27 -11.34 15.67
C GLY A 225 -13.60 -11.29 16.42
N GLY A 226 -14.12 -12.48 16.73
CA GLY A 226 -15.44 -12.65 17.35
C GLY A 226 -16.61 -12.33 16.40
N SER A 227 -17.82 -12.37 16.94
CA SER A 227 -19.05 -11.88 16.32
C SER A 227 -19.58 -10.74 17.18
N SER A 228 -19.65 -9.53 16.64
CA SER A 228 -20.37 -8.43 17.28
C SER A 228 -21.73 -8.29 16.62
N ASP A 229 -22.80 -8.54 17.37
CA ASP A 229 -24.16 -8.15 16.97
C ASP A 229 -24.40 -6.63 17.18
N ILE A 230 -23.44 -5.95 17.81
CA ILE A 230 -23.44 -4.51 18.04
C ILE A 230 -23.22 -3.81 16.70
N GLY A 231 -24.21 -3.03 16.25
CA GLY A 231 -24.12 -2.20 15.05
C GLY A 231 -24.57 -2.87 13.75
N ALA A 232 -25.12 -4.09 13.80
CA ALA A 232 -25.72 -4.73 12.62
C ALA A 232 -26.82 -3.83 12.04
N ILE A 233 -26.79 -3.65 10.72
CA ILE A 233 -27.76 -2.78 10.05
C ILE A 233 -29.14 -3.42 10.13
N ASP A 234 -30.09 -2.76 10.81
CA ASP A 234 -31.45 -3.26 10.92
C ASP A 234 -32.07 -3.42 9.51
N PRO A 235 -32.46 -4.64 9.09
CA PRO A 235 -33.12 -4.85 7.81
C PRO A 235 -34.38 -3.99 7.61
N ALA A 236 -35.07 -3.60 8.68
CA ALA A 236 -36.20 -2.68 8.60
C ALA A 236 -35.76 -1.24 8.28
N LEU A 237 -34.68 -0.76 8.91
CA LEU A 237 -34.06 0.52 8.57
C LEU A 237 -33.54 0.52 7.14
N PHE A 238 -32.86 -0.56 6.70
CA PHE A 238 -32.38 -0.70 5.33
C PHE A 238 -33.52 -0.53 4.31
N ARG A 239 -34.65 -1.23 4.52
CA ARG A 239 -35.85 -1.11 3.67
C ARG A 239 -36.48 0.28 3.69
N LEU A 240 -36.39 1.00 4.80
CA LEU A 240 -36.92 2.35 4.93
C LEU A 240 -36.08 3.34 4.13
N VAL A 241 -34.76 3.33 4.33
CA VAL A 241 -33.81 4.23 3.67
C VAL A 241 -33.75 3.97 2.16
N SER A 242 -33.93 2.71 1.73
CA SER A 242 -33.99 2.35 0.30
C SER A 242 -35.21 2.93 -0.45
N ARG A 243 -36.17 3.58 0.25
CA ARG A 243 -37.33 4.26 -0.37
C ARG A 243 -37.10 5.74 -0.63
N LEU A 244 -35.96 6.29 -0.22
CA LEU A 244 -35.64 7.69 -0.47
C LEU A 244 -35.45 7.91 -1.99
N GLU A 245 -35.72 9.13 -2.43
CA GLU A 245 -35.74 9.50 -3.84
C GLU A 245 -34.63 10.52 -4.12
N ALA A 246 -33.87 10.30 -5.19
CA ALA A 246 -32.82 11.21 -5.64
C ALA A 246 -33.40 12.61 -5.94
N GLU A 247 -32.60 13.65 -5.71
CA GLU A 247 -32.92 15.07 -5.91
C GLU A 247 -34.05 15.62 -5.01
N HIS A 248 -34.79 14.77 -4.30
CA HIS A 248 -35.79 15.18 -3.33
C HIS A 248 -35.37 14.90 -1.89
N HIS A 249 -35.06 13.64 -1.58
CA HIS A 249 -34.70 13.20 -0.24
C HIS A 249 -33.19 13.16 0.00
N TYR A 250 -32.41 12.93 -1.05
CA TYR A 250 -30.95 13.00 -1.00
C TYR A 250 -30.42 13.57 -2.31
N GLN A 251 -29.19 14.10 -2.27
CA GLN A 251 -28.48 14.61 -3.43
C GLN A 251 -27.04 14.13 -3.39
N LEU A 252 -26.43 13.99 -4.57
CA LEU A 252 -24.99 13.77 -4.68
C LEU A 252 -24.25 15.10 -4.53
N ASP A 253 -23.02 15.03 -4.04
CA ASP A 253 -22.13 16.19 -4.04
C ASP A 253 -21.66 16.57 -5.47
N THR A 254 -20.78 17.57 -5.57
CA THR A 254 -20.32 18.13 -6.86
C THR A 254 -19.55 17.13 -7.75
N TYR A 255 -18.99 16.07 -7.17
CA TYR A 255 -18.14 15.08 -7.83
C TYR A 255 -18.80 13.70 -7.92
N GLY A 256 -19.89 13.48 -7.17
CA GLY A 256 -20.64 12.23 -7.15
C GLY A 256 -20.14 11.21 -6.15
N ASP A 257 -19.27 11.63 -5.21
CA ASP A 257 -18.54 10.72 -4.33
C ASP A 257 -19.27 10.48 -3.00
N HIS A 258 -20.11 11.41 -2.56
CA HIS A 258 -20.92 11.31 -1.36
C HIS A 258 -22.40 11.56 -1.62
N VAL A 259 -23.22 10.92 -0.78
CA VAL A 259 -24.67 11.11 -0.74
C VAL A 259 -25.01 11.93 0.49
N LEU A 260 -25.66 13.07 0.28
CA LEU A 260 -26.10 13.97 1.35
C LEU A 260 -27.62 13.93 1.48
N LEU A 261 -28.10 13.74 2.71
CA LEU A 261 -29.52 13.89 3.03
C LEU A 261 -29.94 15.35 2.85
N THR A 262 -31.05 15.58 2.15
CA THR A 262 -31.68 16.90 2.10
C THR A 262 -32.46 17.14 3.40
N THR A 263 -32.80 18.40 3.69
CA THR A 263 -33.69 18.73 4.81
C THR A 263 -35.04 18.01 4.70
N ALA A 264 -35.55 17.83 3.48
CA ALA A 264 -36.78 17.08 3.23
C ALA A 264 -36.61 15.59 3.51
N GLY A 265 -35.50 14.98 3.11
CA GLY A 265 -35.18 13.58 3.43
C GLY A 265 -34.99 13.32 4.91
N ALA A 266 -34.31 14.22 5.62
CA ALA A 266 -34.15 14.13 7.08
C ALA A 266 -35.52 14.16 7.76
N ALA A 267 -36.34 15.19 7.51
CA ALA A 267 -37.68 15.29 8.09
C ALA A 267 -38.58 14.08 7.75
N TRP A 268 -38.45 13.54 6.53
CA TRP A 268 -39.19 12.36 6.10
C TRP A 268 -38.81 11.11 6.89
N LEU A 269 -37.52 10.90 7.16
CA LEU A 269 -37.02 9.80 7.98
C LEU A 269 -37.40 9.98 9.45
N GLU A 270 -37.19 11.16 10.01
CA GLU A 270 -37.52 11.52 11.39
C GLU A 270 -38.99 11.20 11.70
N SER A 271 -39.91 11.60 10.82
CA SER A 271 -41.35 11.31 10.98
C SER A 271 -41.70 9.82 11.04
N ARG A 272 -40.88 8.95 10.42
CA ARG A 272 -41.10 7.49 10.35
C ARG A 272 -40.31 6.72 11.40
N LEU A 273 -39.30 7.35 11.98
CA LEU A 273 -38.47 6.84 13.07
C LEU A 273 -38.97 7.33 14.44
N GLY A 274 -40.22 7.78 14.53
CA GLY A 274 -40.85 8.16 15.79
C GLY A 274 -40.68 9.63 16.18
N GLY A 275 -40.30 10.51 15.24
CA GLY A 275 -40.13 11.95 15.49
C GLY A 275 -38.81 12.31 16.16
N VAL A 276 -37.81 11.43 16.07
CA VAL A 276 -36.43 11.71 16.54
C VAL A 276 -35.83 12.85 15.72
N ASN A 277 -34.85 13.57 16.29
CA ASN A 277 -33.99 14.46 15.52
C ASN A 277 -32.70 13.72 15.20
N LEU A 278 -32.44 13.47 13.92
CA LEU A 278 -31.30 12.67 13.48
C LEU A 278 -29.94 13.29 13.83
N TYR A 279 -29.89 14.60 14.04
CA TYR A 279 -28.66 15.35 14.30
C TYR A 279 -28.36 15.54 15.79
N ASP A 280 -29.20 15.02 16.68
CA ASP A 280 -28.90 14.97 18.11
C ASP A 280 -27.82 13.91 18.39
N GLY A 281 -26.93 14.19 19.36
CA GLY A 281 -25.79 13.32 19.66
C GLY A 281 -26.17 11.88 20.04
N GLU A 282 -27.34 11.70 20.67
CA GLU A 282 -27.90 10.39 21.03
C GLU A 282 -28.29 9.54 19.80
N ASN A 283 -28.55 10.18 18.65
CA ASN A 283 -28.93 9.54 17.38
C ASN A 283 -27.76 9.42 16.39
N SER A 284 -26.54 9.73 16.81
CA SER A 284 -25.34 9.67 15.95
C SER A 284 -25.14 8.31 15.30
N ALA A 285 -25.35 7.22 16.04
CA ALA A 285 -25.25 5.85 15.51
C ALA A 285 -26.33 5.55 14.45
N LEU A 286 -27.56 6.06 14.66
CA LEU A 286 -28.66 5.90 13.70
C LEU A 286 -28.40 6.68 12.41
N LEU A 287 -27.93 7.92 12.52
CA LEU A 287 -27.55 8.75 11.38
C LEU A 287 -26.42 8.11 10.58
N ALA A 288 -25.40 7.55 11.25
CA ALA A 288 -24.32 6.81 10.60
C ALA A 288 -24.84 5.61 9.78
N GLN A 289 -25.72 4.79 10.35
CA GLN A 289 -26.33 3.66 9.62
C GLN A 289 -27.11 4.11 8.40
N ILE A 290 -27.90 5.19 8.51
CA ILE A 290 -28.67 5.74 7.39
C ILE A 290 -27.73 6.17 6.25
N HIS A 291 -26.62 6.83 6.58
CA HIS A 291 -25.61 7.21 5.57
C HIS A 291 -24.95 5.99 4.92
N LEU A 292 -24.59 4.95 5.67
CA LEU A 292 -24.02 3.72 5.11
C LEU A 292 -24.97 3.04 4.13
N ILE A 293 -26.26 2.96 4.48
CA ILE A 293 -27.28 2.39 3.60
C ILE A 293 -27.43 3.24 2.32
N LEU A 294 -27.49 4.57 2.46
CA LEU A 294 -27.57 5.48 1.31
C LEU A 294 -26.35 5.34 0.39
N GLN A 295 -25.14 5.32 0.96
CA GLN A 295 -23.90 5.12 0.22
C GLN A 295 -23.90 3.77 -0.52
N ALA A 296 -24.24 2.68 0.17
CA ALA A 296 -24.34 1.35 -0.44
C ALA A 296 -25.34 1.32 -1.60
N ASN A 297 -26.50 1.96 -1.44
CA ASN A 297 -27.57 1.94 -2.44
C ASN A 297 -27.26 2.81 -3.66
N VAL A 298 -26.72 4.01 -3.44
CA VAL A 298 -26.61 5.06 -4.47
C VAL A 298 -25.23 5.07 -5.12
N LEU A 299 -24.16 4.94 -4.35
CA LEU A 299 -22.78 5.07 -4.85
C LEU A 299 -22.27 3.75 -5.40
N LEU A 300 -22.46 2.65 -4.67
CA LEU A 300 -21.87 1.36 -5.01
C LEU A 300 -22.76 0.54 -5.95
N LYS A 301 -22.26 0.27 -7.15
CA LYS A 301 -22.94 -0.42 -8.23
C LYS A 301 -22.35 -1.81 -8.42
N ARG A 302 -23.25 -2.80 -8.47
CA ARG A 302 -22.91 -4.17 -8.85
C ARG A 302 -22.34 -4.21 -10.26
N ASP A 303 -21.35 -5.08 -10.47
CA ASP A 303 -20.58 -5.29 -11.70
C ASP A 303 -19.68 -4.10 -12.10
N ILE A 304 -19.62 -3.05 -11.27
CA ILE A 304 -18.69 -1.91 -11.42
C ILE A 304 -17.76 -1.86 -10.20
N ASP A 305 -18.33 -1.68 -9.01
CA ASP A 305 -17.56 -1.50 -7.76
C ASP A 305 -17.38 -2.83 -7.00
N TYR A 306 -18.23 -3.81 -7.27
CA TYR A 306 -18.16 -5.17 -6.72
C TYR A 306 -18.90 -6.18 -7.56
N ILE A 307 -18.62 -7.46 -7.30
CA ILE A 307 -19.41 -8.58 -7.80
C ILE A 307 -19.92 -9.45 -6.65
N VAL A 308 -21.01 -10.17 -6.90
CA VAL A 308 -21.54 -11.20 -6.00
C VAL A 308 -21.12 -12.57 -6.51
N ARG A 309 -20.33 -13.31 -5.73
CA ARG A 309 -19.84 -14.64 -6.11
C ARG A 309 -19.77 -15.57 -4.90
N ASP A 310 -20.22 -16.81 -5.08
CA ASP A 310 -20.20 -17.85 -4.04
C ASP A 310 -20.85 -17.41 -2.71
N GLY A 311 -21.89 -16.58 -2.80
CA GLY A 311 -22.59 -16.02 -1.62
C GLY A 311 -21.76 -15.02 -0.81
N SER A 312 -20.82 -14.32 -1.43
CA SER A 312 -19.98 -13.26 -0.84
C SER A 312 -19.79 -12.09 -1.81
N ILE A 313 -19.60 -10.89 -1.26
CA ILE A 313 -19.21 -9.70 -2.02
C ILE A 313 -17.70 -9.74 -2.25
N GLN A 314 -17.28 -9.49 -3.50
CA GLN A 314 -15.87 -9.34 -3.84
C GLN A 314 -15.68 -7.97 -4.50
N LEU A 315 -14.85 -7.13 -3.90
CA LEU A 315 -14.61 -5.76 -4.37
C LEU A 315 -13.92 -5.77 -5.73
N VAL A 316 -14.26 -4.81 -6.57
CA VAL A 316 -13.60 -4.56 -7.84
C VAL A 316 -12.70 -3.34 -7.65
N ASP A 317 -11.40 -3.51 -7.84
CA ASP A 317 -10.43 -2.43 -7.73
C ASP A 317 -10.68 -1.37 -8.82
N GLU A 318 -10.91 -0.14 -8.37
CA GLU A 318 -11.31 1.01 -9.20
C GLU A 318 -10.33 1.29 -10.35
N PHE A 319 -9.05 0.96 -10.16
CA PHE A 319 -8.01 1.21 -11.16
C PHE A 319 -7.91 0.10 -12.18
N THR A 320 -8.24 -1.14 -11.80
CA THR A 320 -7.98 -2.32 -12.63
C THR A 320 -9.25 -2.99 -13.14
N GLY A 321 -10.43 -2.75 -12.56
CA GLY A 321 -11.63 -3.55 -12.84
C GLY A 321 -11.50 -5.00 -12.39
N ARG A 322 -10.58 -5.31 -11.47
CA ARG A 322 -10.30 -6.67 -10.99
C ARG A 322 -10.92 -6.94 -9.64
N ILE A 323 -11.34 -8.17 -9.47
CA ILE A 323 -11.75 -8.71 -8.18
C ILE A 323 -10.55 -8.73 -7.25
N VAL A 324 -10.59 -7.94 -6.17
CA VAL A 324 -9.64 -8.04 -5.07
C VAL A 324 -10.23 -8.93 -4.00
N ARG A 325 -9.51 -10.02 -3.72
CA ARG A 325 -9.83 -10.92 -2.62
C ARG A 325 -9.28 -10.31 -1.33
N ASP A 326 -9.98 -10.56 -0.23
CA ASP A 326 -9.56 -10.13 1.10
C ASP A 326 -9.51 -8.60 1.28
N ARG A 327 -10.23 -7.84 0.43
CA ARG A 327 -10.57 -6.42 0.64
C ARG A 327 -12.02 -6.28 1.05
N GLN A 328 -12.27 -5.32 1.94
CA GLN A 328 -13.61 -4.93 2.35
C GLN A 328 -13.70 -3.40 2.44
N TRP A 329 -14.89 -2.85 2.25
CA TRP A 329 -15.11 -1.44 2.55
C TRP A 329 -15.12 -1.19 4.06
N PRO A 330 -14.70 0.00 4.50
CA PRO A 330 -14.73 0.38 5.91
C PRO A 330 -16.16 0.52 6.45
N ASP A 331 -16.23 0.73 7.77
CA ASP A 331 -17.38 1.27 8.49
C ASP A 331 -18.74 0.59 8.28
N GLY A 332 -18.78 -0.72 8.00
CA GLY A 332 -20.04 -1.44 7.82
C GLY A 332 -20.69 -1.24 6.43
N LEU A 333 -20.04 -0.48 5.54
CA LEU A 333 -20.49 -0.32 4.15
C LEU A 333 -20.51 -1.66 3.40
N HIS A 334 -19.56 -2.55 3.70
CA HIS A 334 -19.57 -3.90 3.13
C HIS A 334 -20.80 -4.72 3.56
N GLU A 335 -21.18 -4.65 4.83
CA GLU A 335 -22.41 -5.29 5.35
C GLU A 335 -23.65 -4.67 4.69
N ALA A 336 -23.69 -3.34 4.53
CA ALA A 336 -24.76 -2.66 3.84
C ALA A 336 -24.92 -3.16 2.38
N VAL A 337 -23.81 -3.42 1.68
CA VAL A 337 -23.82 -4.00 0.33
C VAL A 337 -24.23 -5.48 0.35
N GLU A 338 -23.81 -6.26 1.35
CA GLU A 338 -24.28 -7.64 1.53
C GLU A 338 -25.81 -7.67 1.70
N ILE A 339 -26.37 -6.80 2.53
CA ILE A 339 -27.82 -6.68 2.75
C ILE A 339 -28.53 -6.18 1.48
N LYS A 340 -27.94 -5.20 0.76
CA LYS A 340 -28.42 -4.71 -0.54
C LYS A 340 -28.62 -5.85 -1.53
N GLU A 341 -27.67 -6.78 -1.59
CA GLU A 341 -27.67 -7.93 -2.51
C GLU A 341 -28.44 -9.16 -1.97
N GLY A 342 -29.09 -9.03 -0.81
CA GLY A 342 -29.87 -10.11 -0.19
C GLY A 342 -29.04 -11.24 0.41
N LEU A 343 -27.75 -10.99 0.66
CA LEU A 343 -26.89 -11.92 1.40
C LEU A 343 -27.19 -11.80 2.91
N ALA A 344 -26.93 -12.88 3.65
CA ALA A 344 -26.91 -12.80 5.10
C ALA A 344 -25.73 -11.91 5.49
N GLY A 345 -26.01 -10.69 5.97
CA GLY A 345 -24.99 -9.76 6.45
C GLY A 345 -24.07 -10.49 7.42
N ARG A 346 -22.81 -10.69 7.04
CA ARG A 346 -21.85 -11.38 7.88
C ARG A 346 -21.32 -10.36 8.86
N SER A 347 -21.61 -10.55 10.15
CA SER A 347 -21.04 -9.70 11.21
C SER A 347 -19.53 -9.55 11.01
N ARG A 348 -19.08 -8.29 10.92
CA ARG A 348 -17.71 -7.85 10.64
C ARG A 348 -16.68 -8.43 11.61
N GLY A 349 -17.15 -8.93 12.76
CA GLY A 349 -16.30 -9.13 13.93
C GLY A 349 -15.80 -7.79 14.46
N ARG A 350 -15.42 -7.75 15.72
CA ARG A 350 -14.82 -6.55 16.30
C ARG A 350 -13.42 -6.36 15.72
N ILE A 351 -13.09 -5.13 15.31
CA ILE A 351 -11.71 -4.80 14.90
C ILE A 351 -10.83 -4.92 16.15
N LEU A 352 -9.94 -5.90 16.16
CA LEU A 352 -9.05 -6.15 17.30
C LEU A 352 -7.80 -5.29 17.22
N ASN A 353 -7.30 -5.07 16.01
CA ASN A 353 -6.16 -4.19 15.76
C ASN A 353 -6.12 -3.75 14.29
N ARG A 354 -5.49 -2.61 14.00
CA ARG A 354 -5.30 -2.09 12.65
C ARG A 354 -4.01 -1.29 12.53
N ILE A 355 -3.24 -1.35 11.45
CA ILE A 355 -2.07 -0.49 11.23
C ILE A 355 -1.91 -0.16 9.74
N THR A 356 -1.46 1.03 9.39
CA THR A 356 -1.14 1.33 7.98
C THR A 356 0.19 0.68 7.58
N LEU A 357 0.37 0.39 6.29
CA LEU A 357 1.67 -0.08 5.80
C LEU A 357 2.79 0.95 6.05
N HIS A 358 2.47 2.24 6.00
CA HIS A 358 3.39 3.31 6.36
C HIS A 358 3.93 3.15 7.79
N ASP A 359 3.02 3.13 8.76
CA ASP A 359 3.35 3.09 10.19
C ASP A 359 4.10 1.78 10.53
N PHE A 360 3.63 0.64 9.99
CA PHE A 360 4.28 -0.65 10.18
C PHE A 360 5.74 -0.66 9.69
N ILE A 361 6.01 -0.14 8.49
CA ILE A 361 7.37 -0.13 7.95
C ILE A 361 8.28 0.84 8.73
N SER A 362 7.71 1.91 9.29
CA SER A 362 8.44 2.85 10.14
C SER A 362 8.93 2.25 11.46
N LEU A 363 8.44 1.05 11.86
CA LEU A 363 8.96 0.30 13.01
C LEU A 363 10.39 -0.21 12.81
N TYR A 364 10.89 -0.30 11.56
CA TYR A 364 12.24 -0.78 11.29
C TYR A 364 13.28 0.32 11.56
N PRO A 365 14.30 0.07 12.43
CA PRO A 365 15.33 1.05 12.72
C PRO A 365 16.18 1.43 11.50
N ARG A 366 16.35 0.49 10.55
CA ARG A 366 17.09 0.72 9.31
C ARG A 366 16.24 0.33 8.11
N LEU A 367 16.00 1.32 7.27
CA LEU A 367 15.28 1.20 6.02
C LEU A 367 16.19 1.55 4.84
N SER A 368 16.05 0.77 3.77
CA SER A 368 16.62 1.07 2.46
C SER A 368 15.73 0.47 1.39
N GLY A 369 15.87 0.92 0.15
CA GLY A 369 15.02 0.37 -0.92
C GLY A 369 15.52 0.67 -2.31
N MET A 370 14.85 0.08 -3.28
CA MET A 370 15.19 0.20 -4.69
C MET A 370 13.92 0.29 -5.54
N THR A 371 14.00 1.05 -6.62
CA THR A 371 12.90 1.17 -7.60
C THR A 371 13.42 1.79 -8.90
N GLY A 372 12.66 1.65 -9.99
CA GLY A 372 12.94 2.35 -11.25
C GLY A 372 12.55 3.83 -11.26
N THR A 373 11.77 4.29 -10.27
CA THR A 373 11.06 5.57 -10.38
C THR A 373 10.99 6.35 -9.07
N ALA A 374 12.11 6.46 -8.34
CA ALA A 374 12.13 7.14 -7.04
C ALA A 374 12.20 8.68 -7.12
N TRP A 375 12.70 9.24 -8.23
CA TRP A 375 13.06 10.66 -8.36
C TRP A 375 11.88 11.60 -8.11
N SER A 376 10.71 11.29 -8.67
CA SER A 376 9.50 12.11 -8.48
C SER A 376 8.97 12.02 -7.05
N ALA A 377 9.07 10.85 -6.43
CA ALA A 377 8.62 10.59 -5.07
C ALA A 377 9.67 10.92 -3.98
N ALA A 378 10.84 11.47 -4.34
CA ALA A 378 11.90 11.79 -3.39
C ALA A 378 11.48 12.72 -2.23
N PRO A 379 10.60 13.74 -2.44
CA PRO A 379 10.06 14.51 -1.33
C PRO A 379 9.27 13.63 -0.34
N GLU A 380 8.46 12.70 -0.86
CA GLU A 380 7.62 11.81 -0.06
C GLU A 380 8.45 10.81 0.74
N PHE A 381 9.45 10.17 0.11
CA PHE A 381 10.38 9.29 0.82
C PHE A 381 11.08 10.00 1.98
N ARG A 382 11.41 11.28 1.80
CA ARG A 382 12.08 12.08 2.82
C ARG A 382 11.13 12.50 3.93
N GLU A 383 9.94 12.96 3.58
CA GLU A 383 8.94 13.46 4.52
C GLU A 383 8.43 12.33 5.43
N PHE A 384 8.06 11.19 4.83
CA PHE A 384 7.41 10.09 5.55
C PHE A 384 8.40 9.13 6.20
N TYR A 385 9.52 8.82 5.55
CA TYR A 385 10.44 7.77 6.03
C TYR A 385 11.85 8.28 6.36
N GLY A 386 12.10 9.59 6.22
CA GLY A 386 13.44 10.18 6.38
C GLY A 386 14.45 9.76 5.29
N LEU A 387 14.03 8.97 4.31
CA LEU A 387 14.88 8.36 3.29
C LEU A 387 15.28 9.37 2.21
N ARG A 388 16.54 9.31 1.78
CA ARG A 388 17.04 10.08 0.63
C ARG A 388 17.12 9.21 -0.61
N VAL A 389 16.85 9.81 -1.76
CA VAL A 389 16.96 9.11 -3.05
C VAL A 389 18.35 9.32 -3.64
N THR A 390 18.94 8.27 -4.20
CA THR A 390 20.20 8.35 -4.97
C THR A 390 19.96 7.78 -6.36
N ARG A 391 20.25 8.58 -7.38
CA ARG A 391 20.06 8.15 -8.77
C ARG A 391 21.34 7.52 -9.29
N ILE A 392 21.24 6.27 -9.75
CA ILE A 392 22.37 5.52 -10.27
C ILE A 392 22.31 5.56 -11.81
N PRO A 393 23.41 5.94 -12.50
CA PRO A 393 23.48 5.86 -13.95
C PRO A 393 23.29 4.42 -14.43
N PRO A 394 22.60 4.21 -15.56
CA PRO A 394 22.46 2.88 -16.13
C PRO A 394 23.82 2.35 -16.60
N ASN A 395 23.99 1.03 -16.58
CA ASN A 395 25.21 0.37 -17.07
C ASN A 395 25.49 0.70 -18.55
N LYS A 396 24.42 0.76 -19.35
CA LYS A 396 24.46 1.16 -20.76
C LYS A 396 23.48 2.31 -21.00
N PRO A 397 23.81 3.29 -21.84
CA PRO A 397 22.88 4.37 -22.19
C PRO A 397 21.58 3.82 -22.79
N CYS A 398 20.45 4.35 -22.35
CA CYS A 398 19.15 4.00 -22.91
C CYS A 398 19.04 4.47 -24.37
N GLN A 399 18.67 3.56 -25.27
CA GLN A 399 18.45 3.84 -26.70
C GLN A 399 16.97 3.91 -27.07
N ARG A 400 16.06 3.84 -26.08
CA ARG A 400 14.62 3.90 -26.30
C ARG A 400 14.21 5.25 -26.85
N GLN A 401 13.34 5.24 -27.86
CA GLN A 401 12.70 6.45 -28.39
C GLN A 401 11.33 6.63 -27.74
N ASP A 402 11.18 7.70 -26.97
CA ASP A 402 9.91 8.08 -26.35
C ASP A 402 9.19 9.08 -27.24
N HIS A 403 8.12 8.62 -27.91
CA HIS A 403 7.30 9.44 -28.79
C HIS A 403 6.33 10.33 -27.99
N PRO A 404 5.94 11.50 -28.54
CA PRO A 404 4.90 12.34 -27.95
C PRO A 404 3.55 11.65 -27.98
N ASP A 405 2.64 12.09 -27.10
CA ASP A 405 1.30 11.54 -27.01
C ASP A 405 0.49 11.82 -28.28
N ILE A 406 -0.29 10.81 -28.69
CA ILE A 406 -1.27 10.93 -29.76
C ILE A 406 -2.65 11.01 -29.10
N ILE A 407 -3.35 12.13 -29.31
CA ILE A 407 -4.59 12.43 -28.59
C ILE A 407 -5.77 12.34 -29.56
N PHE A 408 -6.83 11.65 -29.17
CA PHE A 408 -8.07 11.52 -29.92
C PHE A 408 -9.25 12.19 -29.20
N ASN A 409 -10.27 12.59 -29.96
CA ASN A 409 -11.47 13.17 -29.36
C ASN A 409 -12.33 12.13 -28.63
N THR A 410 -12.33 10.87 -29.10
CA THR A 410 -13.21 9.80 -28.58
C THR A 410 -12.43 8.54 -28.22
N ARG A 411 -12.95 7.74 -27.28
CA ARG A 411 -12.40 6.42 -26.90
C ARG A 411 -12.37 5.47 -28.10
N GLN A 412 -13.41 5.51 -28.93
CA GLN A 412 -13.49 4.69 -30.15
C GLN A 412 -12.36 5.02 -31.15
N GLY A 413 -12.10 6.30 -31.40
CA GLY A 413 -11.02 6.73 -32.29
C GLY A 413 -9.64 6.33 -31.76
N LYS A 414 -9.45 6.45 -30.44
CA LYS A 414 -8.25 5.99 -29.72
C LYS A 414 -8.01 4.49 -29.93
N GLU A 415 -9.03 3.66 -29.72
CA GLU A 415 -8.92 2.19 -29.85
C GLU A 415 -8.60 1.74 -31.28
N GLN A 416 -9.24 2.35 -32.27
CA GLN A 416 -8.93 2.08 -33.68
C GLN A 416 -7.48 2.42 -34.02
N ALA A 417 -6.97 3.54 -33.50
CA ALA A 417 -5.58 3.94 -33.70
C ALA A 417 -4.58 3.00 -33.00
N ILE A 418 -4.89 2.54 -31.77
CA ILE A 418 -4.09 1.54 -31.06
C ILE A 418 -4.00 0.25 -31.88
N LEU A 419 -5.13 -0.25 -32.38
CA LEU A 419 -5.17 -1.46 -33.19
C LEU A 419 -4.37 -1.31 -34.49
N ALA A 420 -4.50 -0.17 -35.18
CA ALA A 420 -3.74 0.13 -36.39
C ALA A 420 -2.22 0.14 -36.11
N GLU A 421 -1.81 0.71 -34.98
CA GLU A 421 -0.41 0.74 -34.57
C GLU A 421 0.12 -0.66 -34.21
N ILE A 422 -0.65 -1.46 -33.47
CA ILE A 422 -0.31 -2.86 -33.16
C ILE A 422 -0.08 -3.64 -34.46
N LYS A 423 -1.00 -3.52 -35.43
CA LYS A 423 -0.91 -4.21 -36.72
C LYS A 423 0.35 -3.80 -37.48
N ARG A 424 0.60 -2.49 -37.62
CA ARG A 424 1.78 -1.93 -38.31
C ARG A 424 3.10 -2.43 -37.72
N ARG A 425 3.17 -2.56 -36.39
CA ARG A 425 4.34 -3.05 -35.65
C ARG A 425 4.51 -4.55 -35.79
N HIS A 426 3.42 -5.30 -35.64
CA HIS A 426 3.39 -6.75 -35.77
C HIS A 426 3.76 -7.22 -37.18
N GLU A 427 3.30 -6.54 -38.24
CA GLU A 427 3.69 -6.81 -39.64
C GLU A 427 5.20 -6.72 -39.87
N ARG A 428 5.90 -5.91 -39.07
CA ARG A 428 7.37 -5.76 -39.09
C ARG A 428 8.07 -6.78 -38.18
N GLY A 429 7.32 -7.62 -37.48
CA GLY A 429 7.80 -8.57 -36.48
C GLY A 429 8.21 -7.94 -35.15
N GLN A 430 7.90 -6.67 -34.91
CA GLN A 430 8.26 -5.99 -33.65
C GLN A 430 7.36 -6.48 -32.51
N PRO A 431 7.91 -6.91 -31.35
CA PRO A 431 7.10 -7.22 -30.17
C PRO A 431 6.42 -5.96 -29.63
N VAL A 432 5.17 -6.11 -29.20
CA VAL A 432 4.33 -5.02 -28.69
C VAL A 432 3.79 -5.38 -27.31
N LEU A 433 4.04 -4.50 -26.34
CA LEU A 433 3.41 -4.51 -25.03
C LEU A 433 2.42 -3.34 -24.93
N VAL A 434 1.15 -3.63 -24.70
CA VAL A 434 0.12 -2.61 -24.50
C VAL A 434 -0.26 -2.55 -23.02
N GLY A 435 -0.09 -1.39 -22.40
CA GLY A 435 -0.53 -1.11 -21.03
C GLY A 435 -1.89 -0.43 -21.04
N THR A 436 -2.91 -1.08 -20.49
CA THR A 436 -4.28 -0.53 -20.37
C THR A 436 -4.56 -0.03 -18.96
N ALA A 437 -5.56 0.83 -18.78
CA ALA A 437 -5.99 1.23 -17.43
C ALA A 437 -6.78 0.10 -16.76
N SER A 438 -7.81 -0.44 -17.42
CA SER A 438 -8.74 -1.40 -16.81
C SER A 438 -8.75 -2.75 -17.51
N VAL A 439 -9.24 -3.77 -16.80
CA VAL A 439 -9.39 -5.14 -17.32
C VAL A 439 -10.40 -5.13 -18.45
N GLU A 440 -11.50 -4.40 -18.29
CA GLU A 440 -12.49 -4.21 -19.34
C GLU A 440 -11.83 -3.67 -20.63
N GLU A 441 -11.00 -2.63 -20.52
CA GLU A 441 -10.27 -2.09 -21.67
C GLU A 441 -9.33 -3.13 -22.28
N SER A 442 -8.62 -3.91 -21.45
CA SER A 442 -7.72 -4.97 -21.93
C SER A 442 -8.45 -6.10 -22.66
N GLU A 443 -9.60 -6.53 -22.16
CA GLU A 443 -10.40 -7.61 -22.75
C GLU A 443 -11.04 -7.16 -24.05
N ARG A 444 -11.58 -5.93 -24.08
CA ARG A 444 -12.14 -5.31 -25.30
C ARG A 444 -11.07 -5.15 -26.37
N LEU A 445 -9.89 -4.64 -26.02
CA LEU A 445 -8.78 -4.50 -26.96
C LEU A 445 -8.30 -5.88 -27.47
N ALA A 446 -8.18 -6.87 -26.58
CA ALA A 446 -7.80 -8.22 -26.95
C ALA A 446 -8.81 -8.87 -27.92
N ALA A 447 -10.10 -8.66 -27.70
CA ALA A 447 -11.15 -9.11 -28.62
C ALA A 447 -11.01 -8.43 -30.00
N ALA A 448 -10.75 -7.12 -30.04
CA ALA A 448 -10.52 -6.39 -31.28
C ALA A 448 -9.26 -6.88 -32.04
N VAL A 449 -8.16 -7.15 -31.33
CA VAL A 449 -6.93 -7.70 -31.91
C VAL A 449 -7.18 -9.10 -32.50
N LYS A 450 -7.88 -9.99 -31.76
CA LYS A 450 -8.24 -11.33 -32.24
C LYS A 450 -9.18 -11.31 -33.43
N ALA A 451 -10.16 -10.40 -33.45
CA ALA A 451 -11.08 -10.22 -34.57
C ALA A 451 -10.35 -9.80 -35.88
N ASN A 452 -9.16 -9.22 -35.76
CA ASN A 452 -8.29 -8.85 -36.89
C ASN A 452 -7.27 -9.95 -37.25
N GLY A 453 -7.43 -11.17 -36.73
CA GLY A 453 -6.59 -12.32 -37.07
C GLY A 453 -5.22 -12.33 -36.37
N LEU A 454 -5.00 -11.48 -35.37
CA LEU A 454 -3.75 -11.41 -34.62
C LEU A 454 -3.87 -12.18 -33.30
N ALA A 455 -2.87 -13.01 -33.00
CA ALA A 455 -2.77 -13.66 -31.69
C ALA A 455 -2.23 -12.67 -30.66
N CYS A 456 -2.88 -12.60 -29.50
CA CYS A 456 -2.41 -11.81 -28.36
C CYS A 456 -2.62 -12.55 -27.05
N THR A 457 -1.79 -12.20 -26.06
CA THR A 457 -1.91 -12.69 -24.69
C THR A 457 -2.31 -11.55 -23.77
N VAL A 458 -3.17 -11.84 -22.79
CA VAL A 458 -3.70 -10.83 -21.85
C VAL A 458 -3.25 -11.15 -20.43
N LEU A 459 -2.76 -10.13 -19.72
CA LEU A 459 -2.28 -10.21 -18.34
C LEU A 459 -3.18 -9.40 -17.42
N ASN A 460 -3.91 -10.11 -16.57
CA ASN A 460 -4.96 -9.57 -15.72
C ASN A 460 -4.61 -9.64 -14.21
N ALA A 461 -3.33 -9.72 -13.81
CA ALA A 461 -2.81 -9.92 -12.43
C ALA A 461 -3.69 -10.81 -11.54
N ARG A 462 -4.22 -11.89 -12.12
CA ARG A 462 -4.99 -12.92 -11.41
C ARG A 462 -4.06 -14.02 -10.91
N GLN A 463 -3.02 -14.35 -11.68
CA GLN A 463 -2.12 -15.45 -11.37
C GLN A 463 -0.66 -15.04 -11.61
N ASN A 464 -0.06 -14.43 -10.58
CA ASN A 464 1.29 -13.85 -10.66
C ASN A 464 2.34 -14.81 -11.25
N ALA A 465 2.31 -16.10 -10.88
CA ALA A 465 3.27 -17.09 -11.38
C ALA A 465 3.10 -17.40 -12.89
N ALA A 466 1.87 -17.65 -13.35
CA ALA A 466 1.59 -17.92 -14.75
C ALA A 466 1.87 -16.68 -15.62
N GLU A 467 1.49 -15.51 -15.13
CA GLU A 467 1.72 -14.24 -15.81
C GLU A 467 3.20 -13.89 -15.91
N ALA A 468 4.01 -14.26 -14.90
CA ALA A 468 5.45 -14.08 -14.93
C ALA A 468 6.12 -14.86 -16.07
N VAL A 469 5.63 -16.06 -16.39
CA VAL A 469 6.14 -16.84 -17.53
C VAL A 469 5.78 -16.15 -18.84
N ILE A 470 4.53 -15.70 -18.98
CA ILE A 470 4.05 -15.05 -20.20
C ILE A 470 4.80 -13.73 -20.45
N ILE A 471 4.94 -12.88 -19.43
CA ILE A 471 5.58 -11.56 -19.59
C ILE A 471 7.07 -11.71 -19.92
N ALA A 472 7.76 -12.74 -19.40
CA ALA A 472 9.16 -13.01 -19.73
C ALA A 472 9.35 -13.31 -21.23
N GLU A 473 8.33 -13.87 -21.87
CA GLU A 473 8.27 -14.17 -23.31
C GLU A 473 7.66 -13.04 -24.15
N ALA A 474 7.26 -11.91 -23.55
CA ALA A 474 6.65 -10.81 -24.29
C ALA A 474 7.60 -10.12 -25.30
N GLY A 475 8.90 -10.39 -25.21
CA GLY A 475 9.94 -9.87 -26.12
C GLY A 475 10.21 -10.77 -27.34
N ARG A 476 9.45 -11.86 -27.52
CA ARG A 476 9.56 -12.72 -28.72
C ARG A 476 9.15 -11.99 -29.99
N ARG A 477 9.76 -12.34 -31.12
CA ARG A 477 9.45 -11.70 -32.41
C ARG A 477 7.95 -11.79 -32.72
N GLY A 478 7.32 -10.64 -32.99
CA GLY A 478 5.89 -10.54 -33.28
C GLY A 478 4.95 -10.78 -32.08
N ALA A 479 5.45 -10.94 -30.86
CA ALA A 479 4.58 -11.13 -29.69
C ALA A 479 3.70 -9.89 -29.45
N ILE A 480 2.42 -10.10 -29.17
CA ILE A 480 1.49 -9.06 -28.74
C ILE A 480 1.02 -9.41 -27.33
N THR A 481 1.38 -8.57 -26.37
CA THR A 481 1.00 -8.74 -24.96
C THR A 481 0.21 -7.52 -24.50
N ILE A 482 -0.98 -7.74 -23.96
CA ILE A 482 -1.83 -6.71 -23.39
C ILE A 482 -1.81 -6.90 -21.87
N SER A 483 -1.45 -5.87 -21.13
CA SER A 483 -1.29 -5.89 -19.68
C SER A 483 -2.16 -4.81 -19.06
N THR A 484 -3.07 -5.19 -18.16
CA THR A 484 -3.76 -4.16 -17.37
C THR A 484 -2.83 -3.58 -16.33
N ASN A 485 -2.80 -2.25 -16.27
CA ASN A 485 -1.92 -1.45 -15.43
C ASN A 485 -0.48 -1.95 -15.55
N MET A 486 0.06 -2.51 -14.47
CA MET A 486 1.43 -2.99 -14.38
C MET A 486 1.49 -4.50 -14.07
N ALA A 487 0.59 -5.31 -14.64
CA ALA A 487 0.68 -6.77 -14.55
C ALA A 487 2.04 -7.28 -15.05
N GLY A 488 2.55 -8.37 -14.47
CA GLY A 488 3.92 -8.84 -14.73
C GLY A 488 5.02 -7.93 -14.15
N ARG A 489 4.75 -7.22 -13.05
CA ARG A 489 5.76 -6.44 -12.34
C ARG A 489 6.84 -7.30 -11.68
N GLY A 490 8.06 -6.77 -11.62
CA GLY A 490 9.23 -7.47 -11.11
C GLY A 490 9.78 -8.55 -12.05
N VAL A 491 9.27 -8.65 -13.29
CA VAL A 491 9.71 -9.63 -14.28
C VAL A 491 10.38 -8.94 -15.47
N ASP A 492 11.53 -9.48 -15.87
CA ASP A 492 12.31 -8.98 -16.99
C ASP A 492 11.75 -9.49 -18.33
N ILE A 493 11.63 -8.63 -19.36
CA ILE A 493 11.17 -8.99 -20.70
C ILE A 493 12.42 -9.13 -21.55
N ARG A 494 12.74 -10.35 -21.97
CA ARG A 494 13.95 -10.64 -22.75
C ARG A 494 13.63 -10.56 -24.24
N LEU A 495 14.45 -9.83 -24.99
CA LEU A 495 14.38 -9.81 -26.45
C LEU A 495 15.08 -11.06 -27.02
N GLU A 496 14.44 -11.76 -27.96
CA GLU A 496 15.05 -12.91 -28.64
C GLU A 496 16.18 -12.49 -29.59
N GLU A 497 16.06 -11.32 -30.24
CA GLU A 497 17.08 -10.77 -31.12
C GLU A 497 17.28 -9.27 -30.82
N PRO A 498 18.46 -8.85 -30.31
CA PRO A 498 18.74 -7.45 -29.98
C PRO A 498 18.94 -6.54 -31.22
N ALA A 499 18.92 -7.09 -32.44
CA ALA A 499 19.23 -6.36 -33.68
C ALA A 499 18.02 -5.73 -34.40
N GLY A 500 16.81 -5.81 -33.84
CA GLY A 500 15.58 -5.19 -34.38
C GLY A 500 15.26 -3.80 -33.80
N SER A 501 14.05 -3.30 -34.03
CA SER A 501 13.54 -2.05 -33.41
C SER A 501 13.22 -2.20 -31.90
N GLY A 502 13.48 -3.36 -31.31
CA GLY A 502 13.25 -3.67 -29.91
C GLY A 502 11.77 -3.70 -29.51
N LEU A 503 11.49 -3.77 -28.21
CA LEU A 503 10.12 -3.77 -27.68
C LEU A 503 9.46 -2.40 -27.92
N CYS A 504 8.25 -2.42 -28.50
CA CYS A 504 7.36 -1.26 -28.55
C CYS A 504 6.39 -1.32 -27.37
N VAL A 505 6.32 -0.24 -26.59
CA VAL A 505 5.37 -0.09 -25.49
C VAL A 505 4.31 0.94 -25.86
N ILE A 506 3.04 0.56 -25.77
CA ILE A 506 1.89 1.44 -26.04
C ILE A 506 1.09 1.63 -24.74
N GLY A 507 0.98 2.86 -24.25
CA GLY A 507 0.04 3.20 -23.18
C GLY A 507 -1.30 3.66 -23.76
N THR A 508 -2.42 3.16 -23.24
CA THR A 508 -3.77 3.53 -23.73
C THR A 508 -4.43 4.68 -22.97
N SER A 509 -3.79 5.15 -21.90
CA SER A 509 -4.24 6.27 -21.07
C SER A 509 -3.07 6.83 -20.25
N ARG A 510 -3.22 8.06 -19.73
CA ARG A 510 -2.30 8.62 -18.73
C ARG A 510 -2.77 8.27 -17.32
N GLN A 511 -1.83 7.87 -16.47
CA GLN A 511 -2.12 7.54 -15.08
C GLN A 511 -2.17 8.80 -14.20
N ARG A 512 -2.73 8.70 -12.99
CA ARG A 512 -2.74 9.83 -12.03
C ARG A 512 -1.33 10.25 -11.60
N SER A 513 -0.34 9.34 -11.73
CA SER A 513 1.07 9.64 -11.47
C SER A 513 1.96 9.36 -12.68
N VAL A 514 2.85 10.32 -12.96
CA VAL A 514 3.91 10.24 -13.97
C VAL A 514 4.82 9.04 -13.71
N ARG A 515 4.95 8.62 -12.45
CA ARG A 515 5.74 7.47 -12.03
C ARG A 515 5.29 6.19 -12.72
N ILE A 516 3.99 5.93 -12.73
CA ILE A 516 3.40 4.71 -13.29
C ILE A 516 3.60 4.70 -14.81
N ASP A 517 3.38 5.84 -15.47
CA ASP A 517 3.65 5.99 -16.91
C ASP A 517 5.12 5.66 -17.24
N ARG A 518 6.07 6.13 -16.41
CA ARG A 518 7.51 5.84 -16.59
C ARG A 518 7.84 4.37 -16.36
N GLN A 519 7.20 3.70 -15.40
CA GLN A 519 7.39 2.28 -15.20
C GLN A 519 6.95 1.46 -16.42
N LEU A 520 5.84 1.85 -17.06
CA LEU A 520 5.37 1.24 -18.30
C LEU A 520 6.39 1.46 -19.42
N ARG A 521 6.83 2.71 -19.66
CA ARG A 521 7.88 3.01 -20.66
C ARG A 521 9.18 2.23 -20.40
N GLY A 522 9.56 2.09 -19.13
CA GLY A 522 10.72 1.33 -18.66
C GLY A 522 10.66 -0.19 -18.91
N ARG A 523 9.57 -0.71 -19.48
CA ARG A 523 9.50 -2.08 -19.99
C ARG A 523 10.34 -2.26 -21.26
N ALA A 524 10.57 -1.21 -22.04
CA ALA A 524 11.44 -1.21 -23.21
C ALA A 524 12.78 -0.50 -22.96
N GLY A 525 13.77 -0.82 -23.79
CA GLY A 525 15.09 -0.17 -23.80
C GLY A 525 16.03 -0.57 -22.66
N ARG A 526 15.94 -1.82 -22.20
CA ARG A 526 16.71 -2.32 -21.05
C ARG A 526 18.14 -2.63 -21.45
N GLN A 527 19.11 -2.39 -20.57
CA GLN A 527 20.54 -2.61 -20.85
C GLN A 527 21.01 -2.03 -22.19
N GLY A 528 20.46 -0.87 -22.59
CA GLY A 528 20.80 -0.20 -23.84
C GLY A 528 20.21 -0.83 -25.10
N ASP A 529 19.27 -1.78 -24.97
CA ASP A 529 18.50 -2.30 -26.09
C ASP A 529 17.75 -1.16 -26.81
N PRO A 530 17.54 -1.29 -28.14
CA PRO A 530 16.61 -0.43 -28.84
C PRO A 530 15.18 -0.65 -28.31
N GLY A 531 14.31 0.32 -28.55
CA GLY A 531 12.90 0.21 -28.19
C GLY A 531 12.16 1.50 -28.44
N GLU A 532 10.85 1.43 -28.34
CA GLU A 532 9.98 2.59 -28.54
C GLU A 532 8.90 2.64 -27.47
N SER A 533 8.48 3.83 -27.09
CA SER A 533 7.27 4.01 -26.29
C SER A 533 6.41 5.13 -26.83
N LEU A 534 5.09 4.93 -26.84
CA LEU A 534 4.12 5.96 -27.18
C LEU A 534 2.85 5.82 -26.33
N PHE A 535 2.16 6.92 -26.12
CA PHE A 535 0.85 6.94 -25.47
C PHE A 535 -0.18 7.39 -26.48
N ILE A 536 -1.28 6.64 -26.58
CA ILE A 536 -2.42 6.95 -27.42
C ILE A 536 -3.60 7.13 -26.48
N ILE A 537 -4.07 8.37 -26.33
CA ILE A 537 -5.04 8.77 -25.29
C ILE A 537 -6.26 9.45 -25.90
N SER A 538 -7.32 9.61 -25.11
CA SER A 538 -8.56 10.26 -25.52
C SER A 538 -8.96 11.39 -24.57
N LEU A 539 -9.63 12.42 -25.10
CA LEU A 539 -10.32 13.44 -24.29
C LEU A 539 -11.46 12.88 -23.43
N GLU A 540 -11.89 11.65 -23.69
CA GLU A 540 -12.87 10.90 -22.90
C GLU A 540 -12.20 9.95 -21.88
N ASP A 541 -10.87 9.94 -21.72
CA ASP A 541 -10.21 9.11 -20.70
C ASP A 541 -10.52 9.63 -19.28
N ASP A 542 -10.54 8.74 -18.29
CA ASP A 542 -11.01 9.03 -16.92
C ASP A 542 -10.26 10.19 -16.25
N LEU A 543 -8.94 10.30 -16.46
CA LEU A 543 -8.14 11.43 -15.93
C LEU A 543 -8.61 12.77 -16.51
N ILE A 544 -9.08 12.79 -17.76
CA ILE A 544 -9.52 14.01 -18.44
C ILE A 544 -10.95 14.36 -18.02
N GLU A 545 -11.81 13.35 -17.91
CA GLU A 545 -13.22 13.51 -17.49
C GLU A 545 -13.34 13.92 -16.02
N ARG A 546 -12.67 13.21 -15.09
CA ARG A 546 -12.75 13.47 -13.63
C ARG A 546 -12.37 14.91 -13.28
N TYR A 547 -11.40 15.48 -13.98
CA TYR A 547 -10.93 16.86 -13.76
C TYR A 547 -11.52 17.88 -14.74
N LYS A 548 -12.57 17.50 -15.49
CA LYS A 548 -13.33 18.36 -16.41
C LYS A 548 -12.42 19.14 -17.40
N ILE A 549 -11.29 18.56 -17.78
CA ILE A 549 -10.28 19.21 -18.64
C ILE A 549 -10.91 19.63 -19.98
N ARG A 550 -11.85 18.83 -20.50
CA ARG A 550 -12.58 19.13 -21.74
C ARG A 550 -13.31 20.47 -21.71
N GLN A 551 -13.85 20.88 -20.56
CA GLN A 551 -14.55 22.15 -20.38
C GLN A 551 -13.60 23.36 -20.35
N ILE A 552 -12.31 23.12 -20.12
CA ILE A 552 -11.26 24.14 -20.13
C ILE A 552 -10.77 24.40 -21.57
N LEU A 553 -10.99 23.45 -22.48
CA LEU A 553 -10.58 23.57 -23.87
C LEU A 553 -11.51 24.54 -24.62
N PRO A 554 -10.97 25.48 -25.42
CA PRO A 554 -11.80 26.35 -26.25
C PRO A 554 -12.57 25.53 -27.30
N PRO A 555 -13.72 26.03 -27.81
CA PRO A 555 -14.41 25.42 -28.95
C PRO A 555 -13.42 25.19 -30.12
N PRO A 556 -13.55 24.08 -30.87
CA PRO A 556 -14.70 23.18 -30.97
C PRO A 556 -14.67 21.94 -30.06
N TYR A 557 -13.72 21.82 -29.12
CA TYR A 557 -13.54 20.59 -28.31
C TYR A 557 -14.64 20.34 -27.26
N ASP A 558 -15.41 21.39 -26.92
CA ASP A 558 -16.55 21.38 -25.99
C ASP A 558 -17.91 21.11 -26.69
N GLN A 559 -17.96 21.14 -28.02
CA GLN A 559 -19.19 20.85 -28.79
C GLN A 559 -19.13 19.46 -29.45
N GLN A 560 -20.32 18.90 -29.75
CA GLN A 560 -20.55 17.53 -30.23
C GLN A 560 -19.42 16.97 -31.12
N PRO A 561 -19.08 15.67 -30.98
CA PRO A 561 -18.09 15.03 -31.84
C PRO A 561 -18.46 15.30 -33.31
N PRO A 562 -17.53 15.78 -34.15
CA PRO A 562 -17.81 15.92 -35.57
C PRO A 562 -18.26 14.57 -36.12
N ALA A 563 -19.23 14.59 -37.05
CA ALA A 563 -19.74 13.40 -37.71
C ALA A 563 -18.60 12.42 -38.01
N LEU A 564 -18.78 11.13 -37.66
CA LEU A 564 -17.75 10.09 -37.82
C LEU A 564 -17.10 10.22 -39.19
N LYS A 565 -15.90 10.80 -39.24
CA LYS A 565 -15.01 10.61 -40.38
C LYS A 565 -14.71 9.12 -40.45
N SER A 566 -14.56 8.58 -41.67
CA SER A 566 -14.25 7.17 -41.89
C SER A 566 -12.94 6.73 -41.24
N GLU A 567 -12.03 7.67 -40.97
CA GLU A 567 -10.78 7.45 -40.22
C GLU A 567 -10.68 8.44 -39.06
N PRO A 568 -10.33 7.97 -37.84
CA PRO A 568 -10.12 8.85 -36.70
C PRO A 568 -8.84 9.67 -36.90
N GLU A 569 -8.96 11.00 -36.83
CA GLU A 569 -7.81 11.91 -36.92
C GLU A 569 -7.32 12.30 -35.51
N PRO A 570 -6.00 12.29 -35.26
CA PRO A 570 -5.45 12.78 -34.01
C PRO A 570 -5.56 14.30 -33.90
N ILE A 571 -5.68 14.80 -32.67
CA ILE A 571 -5.72 16.22 -32.38
C ILE A 571 -4.31 16.81 -32.46
N ILE A 572 -4.11 17.81 -33.33
CA ILE A 572 -2.82 18.47 -33.58
C ILE A 572 -2.79 19.84 -32.87
N ASP A 573 -3.19 19.89 -31.59
CA ASP A 573 -3.12 21.10 -30.78
C ASP A 573 -2.04 20.96 -29.69
N PRO A 574 -0.91 21.69 -29.77
CA PRO A 574 0.19 21.57 -28.82
C PRO A 574 -0.17 22.06 -27.41
N ARG A 575 -1.34 22.69 -27.22
CA ARG A 575 -1.83 23.09 -25.89
C ARG A 575 -2.37 21.91 -25.09
N ILE A 576 -2.92 20.89 -25.76
CA ILE A 576 -3.58 19.76 -25.08
C ILE A 576 -2.57 18.88 -24.32
N PRO A 577 -1.44 18.43 -24.92
CA PRO A 577 -0.45 17.66 -24.17
C PRO A 577 0.07 18.41 -22.94
N ARG A 578 0.28 19.74 -23.05
CA ARG A 578 0.72 20.57 -21.93
C ARG A 578 -0.32 20.66 -20.81
N LEU A 579 -1.60 20.67 -21.18
CA LEU A 579 -2.70 20.69 -20.22
C LEU A 579 -2.80 19.33 -19.50
N VAL A 580 -2.65 18.22 -20.21
CA VAL A 580 -2.61 16.87 -19.62
C VAL A 580 -1.44 16.75 -18.63
N ASP A 581 -0.23 17.14 -19.03
CA ASP A 581 0.95 17.16 -18.14
C ASP A 581 0.75 18.06 -16.91
N HIS A 582 0.09 19.21 -17.10
CA HIS A 582 -0.22 20.13 -15.99
C HIS A 582 -1.22 19.51 -15.02
N THR A 583 -2.33 18.96 -15.52
CA THR A 583 -3.33 18.30 -14.67
C THR A 583 -2.71 17.15 -13.90
N GLN A 584 -1.92 16.28 -14.55
CA GLN A 584 -1.26 15.16 -13.86
C GLN A 584 -0.40 15.65 -12.67
N ARG A 585 0.34 16.76 -12.82
CA ARG A 585 1.12 17.36 -11.71
C ARG A 585 0.24 17.92 -10.58
N VAL A 586 -0.91 18.51 -10.92
CA VAL A 586 -1.86 19.02 -9.93
C VAL A 586 -2.44 17.85 -9.12
N VAL A 587 -2.83 16.77 -9.81
CA VAL A 587 -3.34 15.53 -9.19
C VAL A 587 -2.29 14.90 -8.28
N GLU A 588 -1.04 14.77 -8.72
CA GLU A 588 0.05 14.28 -7.85
C GLU A 588 0.22 15.15 -6.58
N GLY A 589 0.11 16.47 -6.72
CA GLY A 589 0.17 17.39 -5.59
C GLY A 589 -0.98 17.20 -4.59
N GLN A 590 -2.20 16.94 -5.08
CA GLN A 590 -3.36 16.64 -4.24
C GLN A 590 -3.18 15.32 -3.49
N LEU A 591 -2.79 14.25 -4.21
CA LEU A 591 -2.52 12.95 -3.61
C LEU A 591 -1.43 13.03 -2.53
N TYR A 592 -0.40 13.85 -2.76
CA TYR A 592 0.63 14.12 -1.76
C TYR A 592 0.07 14.82 -0.50
N GLN A 593 -0.77 15.83 -0.65
CA GLN A 593 -1.39 16.52 0.49
C GLN A 593 -2.33 15.60 1.28
N GLN A 594 -3.09 14.75 0.61
CA GLN A 594 -3.92 13.73 1.27
C GLN A 594 -3.06 12.80 2.13
N ARG A 595 -1.96 12.26 1.56
CA ARG A 595 -1.02 11.39 2.29
C ARG A 595 -0.44 12.10 3.51
N LEU A 596 -0.06 13.37 3.36
CA LEU A 596 0.46 14.17 4.46
C LEU A 596 -0.55 14.31 5.60
N ASN A 597 -1.80 14.58 5.29
CA ASN A 597 -2.83 14.74 6.30
C ASN A 597 -3.17 13.41 6.99
N LEU A 598 -3.33 12.33 6.23
CA LEU A 598 -3.52 10.99 6.80
C LEU A 598 -2.44 10.62 7.81
N THR A 599 -1.17 10.83 7.44
CA THR A 599 -0.03 10.57 8.31
C THR A 599 -0.07 11.42 9.59
N ARG A 600 -0.47 12.69 9.47
CA ARG A 600 -0.60 13.58 10.65
C ARG A 600 -1.63 13.04 11.65
N TYR A 601 -2.78 12.60 11.15
CA TYR A 601 -3.85 12.06 12.00
C TYR A 601 -3.53 10.67 12.57
N SER A 602 -2.69 9.86 11.90
CA SER A 602 -2.28 8.55 12.41
C SER A 602 -1.13 8.60 13.43
N GLN A 603 -0.23 9.58 13.33
CA GLN A 603 1.03 9.59 14.09
C GLN A 603 0.86 9.40 15.60
N LEU A 604 -0.06 10.14 16.23
CA LEU A 604 -0.27 10.06 17.68
C LEU A 604 -0.78 8.67 18.09
N VAL A 605 -1.70 8.12 17.31
CA VAL A 605 -2.28 6.78 17.54
C VAL A 605 -1.19 5.70 17.38
N ASP A 606 -0.25 5.89 16.46
CA ASP A 606 0.86 4.96 16.28
C ASP A 606 1.90 5.05 17.40
N ASP A 607 2.22 6.26 17.89
CA ASP A 607 3.09 6.43 19.06
C ASP A 607 2.49 5.69 20.28
N GLN A 608 1.18 5.81 20.47
CA GLN A 608 0.41 5.10 21.51
C GLN A 608 0.42 3.58 21.27
N ARG A 609 0.21 3.13 20.03
CA ARG A 609 0.30 1.72 19.67
C ARG A 609 1.65 1.12 20.04
N GLN A 610 2.75 1.79 19.73
CA GLN A 610 4.08 1.29 20.04
C GLN A 610 4.32 1.17 21.55
N LEU A 611 3.68 2.00 22.37
CA LEU A 611 3.68 1.85 23.84
C LEU A 611 2.90 0.60 24.26
N ILE A 612 1.68 0.43 23.73
CA ILE A 612 0.80 -0.68 24.09
C ILE A 612 1.33 -2.04 23.62
N HIS A 613 1.84 -2.12 22.39
CA HIS A 613 2.47 -3.35 21.88
C HIS A 613 3.71 -3.74 22.70
N ARG A 614 4.52 -2.77 23.15
CA ARG A 614 5.65 -3.07 24.05
C ARG A 614 5.17 -3.55 25.41
N LEU A 615 4.17 -2.90 26.00
CA LEU A 615 3.59 -3.32 27.27
C LEU A 615 3.04 -4.76 27.16
N HIS A 616 2.27 -5.05 26.11
CA HIS A 616 1.74 -6.38 25.82
C HIS A 616 2.87 -7.42 25.72
N ALA A 617 3.90 -7.15 24.90
CA ALA A 617 5.04 -8.05 24.76
C ALA A 617 5.78 -8.28 26.08
N ASP A 618 5.95 -7.25 26.91
CA ASP A 618 6.60 -7.40 28.21
C ASP A 618 5.74 -8.20 29.21
N ILE A 619 4.40 -8.09 29.16
CA ILE A 619 3.47 -8.90 29.95
C ILE A 619 3.54 -10.37 29.50
N VAL A 620 3.41 -10.63 28.21
CA VAL A 620 3.37 -12.00 27.65
C VAL A 620 4.70 -12.72 27.86
N THR A 621 5.83 -12.02 27.73
CA THR A 621 7.17 -12.59 27.99
C THR A 621 7.55 -12.65 29.47
N GLY A 622 6.71 -12.15 30.38
CA GLY A 622 6.97 -12.11 31.81
C GLY A 622 8.05 -11.11 32.25
N ARG A 623 8.52 -10.23 31.35
CA ARG A 623 9.46 -9.14 31.68
C ARG A 623 8.82 -8.10 32.57
N LYS A 624 7.53 -7.81 32.34
CA LYS A 624 6.69 -7.00 33.20
C LYS A 624 5.87 -7.92 34.08
N GLN A 625 6.26 -8.01 35.35
CA GLN A 625 5.45 -8.69 36.36
C GLN A 625 4.24 -7.82 36.69
N LEU A 626 3.04 -8.40 36.59
CA LEU A 626 1.82 -7.77 37.08
C LEU A 626 1.60 -8.19 38.54
N THR A 627 1.42 -7.20 39.41
CA THR A 627 1.18 -7.37 40.86
C THR A 627 -0.14 -6.75 41.33
N ILE A 628 -0.95 -6.25 40.39
CA ILE A 628 -2.20 -5.52 40.62
C ILE A 628 -3.16 -6.28 41.56
N TRP A 629 -3.35 -7.59 41.36
CA TRP A 629 -4.25 -8.38 42.22
C TRP A 629 -3.76 -8.46 43.67
N GLN A 630 -2.45 -8.62 43.87
CA GLN A 630 -1.83 -8.69 45.20
C GLN A 630 -1.82 -7.31 45.88
N GLU A 631 -1.66 -6.24 45.11
CA GLU A 631 -1.59 -4.86 45.62
C GLU A 631 -2.98 -4.32 45.99
N GLN A 632 -3.99 -4.57 45.16
CA GLN A 632 -5.34 -3.99 45.31
C GLN A 632 -6.30 -4.91 46.07
N SER A 633 -6.02 -6.22 46.18
CA SER A 633 -6.91 -7.20 46.82
C SER A 633 -6.16 -8.40 47.41
N ALA A 634 -5.24 -8.11 48.34
CA ALA A 634 -4.32 -9.10 48.93
C ALA A 634 -5.02 -10.34 49.53
N GLU A 635 -6.18 -10.18 50.18
CA GLU A 635 -6.90 -11.29 50.83
C GLU A 635 -7.48 -12.27 49.80
N LEU A 636 -8.21 -11.75 48.80
CA LEU A 636 -8.80 -12.55 47.74
C LEU A 636 -7.73 -13.21 46.86
N ALA A 637 -6.64 -12.48 46.55
CA ALA A 637 -5.50 -13.04 45.83
C ALA A 637 -4.83 -14.17 46.62
N ALA A 638 -4.68 -14.03 47.94
CA ALA A 638 -4.13 -15.08 48.80
C ALA A 638 -5.05 -16.31 48.88
N ASP A 639 -6.37 -16.12 48.90
CA ASP A 639 -7.34 -17.21 48.86
C ASP A 639 -7.28 -18.00 47.54
N LEU A 640 -7.22 -17.30 46.41
CA LEU A 640 -7.09 -17.94 45.09
C LEU A 640 -5.73 -18.65 44.94
N ALA A 641 -4.65 -18.07 45.46
CA ALA A 641 -3.33 -18.70 45.47
C ALA A 641 -3.34 -20.04 46.25
N ARG A 642 -4.08 -20.12 47.38
CA ARG A 642 -4.23 -21.37 48.14
C ARG A 642 -5.00 -22.46 47.40
N GLN A 643 -5.91 -22.09 46.50
CA GLN A 643 -6.77 -23.00 45.75
C GLN A 643 -6.13 -23.51 44.46
N THR A 644 -5.04 -22.89 44.01
CA THR A 644 -4.40 -23.15 42.71
C THR A 644 -3.03 -23.80 42.87
N SER A 645 -2.43 -24.27 41.76
CA SER A 645 -1.04 -24.75 41.76
C SER A 645 -0.02 -23.59 41.81
N ASP A 646 1.19 -23.86 42.30
CA ASP A 646 2.27 -22.87 42.33
C ASP A 646 2.48 -22.20 40.96
N GLY A 647 2.48 -20.86 40.95
CA GLY A 647 2.66 -20.05 39.74
C GLY A 647 1.40 -19.86 38.88
N GLU A 648 0.30 -20.59 39.14
CA GLU A 648 -0.93 -20.49 38.33
C GLU A 648 -1.60 -19.12 38.45
N LEU A 649 -1.64 -18.52 39.64
CA LEU A 649 -2.19 -17.18 39.83
C LEU A 649 -1.43 -16.14 39.00
N SER A 650 -0.09 -16.21 39.00
CA SER A 650 0.75 -15.31 38.20
C SER A 650 0.55 -15.54 36.70
N ARG A 651 0.45 -16.81 36.26
CA ARG A 651 0.13 -17.15 34.87
C ARG A 651 -1.22 -16.56 34.44
N ALA A 652 -2.26 -16.78 35.25
CA ALA A 652 -3.61 -16.28 34.98
C ALA A 652 -3.64 -14.74 34.95
N GLN A 653 -2.87 -14.08 35.81
CA GLN A 653 -2.79 -12.61 35.85
C GLN A 653 -2.13 -12.03 34.61
N HIS A 654 -1.03 -12.61 34.12
CA HIS A 654 -0.40 -12.16 32.87
C HIS A 654 -1.30 -12.41 31.66
N LEU A 655 -1.95 -13.58 31.60
CA LEU A 655 -2.89 -13.92 30.54
C LEU A 655 -4.12 -12.98 30.54
N ALA A 656 -4.68 -12.70 31.72
CA ALA A 656 -5.77 -11.74 31.86
C ALA A 656 -5.35 -10.33 31.44
N GLY A 657 -4.18 -9.88 31.87
CA GLY A 657 -3.62 -8.59 31.50
C GLY A 657 -3.41 -8.45 29.98
N ALA A 658 -2.86 -9.48 29.33
CA ALA A 658 -2.71 -9.48 27.87
C ALA A 658 -4.06 -9.36 27.14
N ARG A 659 -5.04 -10.20 27.52
CA ARG A 659 -6.38 -10.20 26.90
C ARG A 659 -7.15 -8.90 27.13
N LEU A 660 -7.17 -8.37 28.35
CA LEU A 660 -7.84 -7.10 28.67
C LEU A 660 -7.19 -5.92 27.95
N LEU A 661 -5.85 -5.90 27.87
CA LEU A 661 -5.14 -4.87 27.12
C LEU A 661 -5.52 -4.90 25.63
N ASN A 662 -5.66 -6.10 25.05
CA ASN A 662 -6.07 -6.28 23.66
C ASN A 662 -7.50 -5.80 23.40
N LEU A 663 -8.43 -6.11 24.32
CA LEU A 663 -9.81 -5.64 24.23
C LEU A 663 -9.89 -4.12 24.39
N GLY A 664 -9.33 -3.54 25.45
CA GLY A 664 -9.39 -2.10 25.64
C GLY A 664 -8.70 -1.33 24.50
N TRP A 665 -7.62 -1.87 23.91
CA TRP A 665 -7.01 -1.29 22.71
C TRP A 665 -7.95 -1.32 21.50
N ALA A 666 -8.69 -2.42 21.32
CA ALA A 666 -9.70 -2.51 20.26
C ALA A 666 -10.82 -1.47 20.43
N ASP A 667 -11.35 -1.29 21.65
CA ASP A 667 -12.37 -0.27 21.93
C ASP A 667 -11.84 1.15 21.70
N TYR A 668 -10.59 1.38 22.12
CA TYR A 668 -9.90 2.64 21.89
C TYR A 668 -9.76 2.95 20.39
N LEU A 669 -9.35 1.97 19.58
CA LEU A 669 -9.23 2.15 18.13
C LEU A 669 -10.57 2.46 17.46
N GLU A 670 -11.64 1.81 17.90
CA GLU A 670 -13.01 2.07 17.43
C GLU A 670 -13.44 3.51 17.77
N TYR A 671 -13.19 3.98 18.99
CA TYR A 671 -13.47 5.35 19.40
C TYR A 671 -12.70 6.37 18.54
N VAL A 672 -11.41 6.14 18.29
CA VAL A 672 -10.57 7.00 17.45
C VAL A 672 -11.13 7.09 16.02
N GLU A 673 -11.62 5.98 15.47
CA GLU A 673 -12.24 5.94 14.14
C GLU A 673 -13.53 6.76 14.08
N GLN A 674 -14.42 6.58 15.06
CA GLN A 674 -15.64 7.40 15.19
C GLN A 674 -15.32 8.89 15.29
N LEU A 675 -14.23 9.24 15.98
CA LEU A 675 -13.78 10.61 16.13
C LEU A 675 -13.25 11.19 14.81
N LEU A 676 -12.45 10.45 14.06
CA LEU A 676 -11.98 10.87 12.73
C LEU A 676 -13.17 11.20 11.81
N ASN A 677 -14.20 10.34 11.81
CA ASN A 677 -15.40 10.52 11.01
C ASN A 677 -16.19 11.79 11.43
N HIS A 678 -16.28 12.07 12.74
CA HIS A 678 -16.93 13.29 13.24
C HIS A 678 -16.15 14.57 12.93
N VAL A 679 -14.82 14.55 13.05
CA VAL A 679 -13.96 15.73 12.79
C VAL A 679 -14.06 16.14 11.32
N SER A 680 -14.23 15.19 10.40
CA SER A 680 -14.49 15.45 8.98
C SER A 680 -15.76 16.29 8.75
N LEU A 681 -16.77 16.16 9.61
CA LEU A 681 -18.07 16.83 9.50
C LEU A 681 -18.09 18.24 10.16
N MET A 682 -17.14 18.56 11.03
CA MET A 682 -17.17 19.76 11.92
C MET A 682 -16.33 20.96 11.44
N ARG A 683 -15.95 21.00 10.16
CA ARG A 683 -14.98 21.97 9.59
C ARG A 683 -15.40 23.45 9.59
N THR A 684 -16.62 23.77 10.02
CA THR A 684 -17.18 25.14 10.01
C THR A 684 -16.98 25.91 11.33
N GLY A 685 -16.36 25.29 12.33
CA GLY A 685 -16.05 25.92 13.62
C GLY A 685 -14.75 26.76 13.64
N PRO A 686 -14.55 27.62 14.66
CA PRO A 686 -13.36 28.48 14.78
C PRO A 686 -12.09 27.75 15.23
N ASN A 687 -12.16 26.47 15.59
CA ASN A 687 -11.05 25.69 16.14
C ASN A 687 -10.39 24.81 15.05
N ASP A 688 -9.07 24.59 15.17
CA ASP A 688 -8.34 23.66 14.30
C ASP A 688 -8.84 22.21 14.53
N PRO A 689 -9.40 21.55 13.50
CA PRO A 689 -9.88 20.17 13.59
C PRO A 689 -8.81 19.18 14.06
N PHE A 690 -7.56 19.38 13.66
CA PHE A 690 -6.44 18.51 14.03
C PHE A 690 -6.09 18.60 15.51
N LEU A 691 -6.06 19.82 16.08
CA LEU A 691 -5.80 20.01 17.50
C LEU A 691 -6.91 19.45 18.39
N THR A 692 -8.16 19.61 17.94
CA THR A 692 -9.34 19.08 18.65
C THR A 692 -9.29 17.56 18.69
N PHE A 693 -9.01 16.94 17.53
CA PHE A 693 -8.82 15.50 17.41
C PHE A 693 -7.74 14.99 18.36
N ASN A 694 -6.52 15.54 18.29
CA ASN A 694 -5.41 15.07 19.12
C ASN A 694 -5.70 15.17 20.61
N ARG A 695 -6.36 16.23 21.06
CA ARG A 695 -6.73 16.37 22.47
C ARG A 695 -7.66 15.23 22.92
N GLN A 696 -8.71 14.96 22.16
CA GLN A 696 -9.66 13.89 22.47
C GLN A 696 -9.01 12.51 22.41
N VAL A 697 -8.08 12.28 21.48
CA VAL A 697 -7.30 11.04 21.36
C VAL A 697 -6.38 10.84 22.57
N VAL A 698 -5.75 11.90 23.10
CA VAL A 698 -4.95 11.84 24.34
C VAL A 698 -5.83 11.52 25.54
N ASP A 699 -6.96 12.22 25.68
CA ASP A 699 -7.89 12.03 26.81
C ASP A 699 -8.46 10.60 26.81
N ALA A 700 -8.84 10.09 25.63
CA ALA A 700 -9.34 8.72 25.47
C ALA A 700 -8.27 7.66 25.76
N PHE A 701 -7.02 7.90 25.39
CA PHE A 701 -5.93 6.97 25.66
C PHE A 701 -5.60 6.89 27.16
N ALA A 702 -5.60 8.03 27.85
CA ALA A 702 -5.45 8.05 29.32
C ALA A 702 -6.58 7.29 30.00
N HIS A 703 -7.83 7.52 29.57
CA HIS A 703 -8.98 6.80 30.09
C HIS A 703 -8.88 5.28 29.86
N PHE A 704 -8.43 4.84 28.68
CA PHE A 704 -8.19 3.42 28.39
C PHE A 704 -7.20 2.79 29.39
N LEU A 705 -6.09 3.46 29.69
CA LEU A 705 -5.12 2.96 30.66
C LEU A 705 -5.70 2.86 32.09
N ASP A 706 -6.48 3.85 32.51
CA ASP A 706 -7.14 3.84 33.82
C ASP A 706 -8.19 2.72 33.91
N THR A 707 -8.97 2.51 32.84
CA THR A 707 -9.99 1.46 32.76
C THR A 707 -9.36 0.06 32.81
N PHE A 708 -8.22 -0.14 32.14
CA PHE A 708 -7.48 -1.41 32.17
C PHE A 708 -7.12 -1.85 33.61
N GLU A 709 -6.62 -0.94 34.45
CA GLU A 709 -6.29 -1.28 35.84
C GLU A 709 -7.52 -1.64 36.67
N ASN A 710 -8.63 -0.91 36.47
CA ASN A 710 -9.89 -1.17 37.17
C ASN A 710 -10.51 -2.52 36.77
N GLU A 711 -10.54 -2.83 35.47
CA GLU A 711 -11.04 -4.11 34.95
C GLU A 711 -10.20 -5.30 35.45
N MET A 712 -8.88 -5.13 35.55
CA MET A 712 -8.01 -6.15 36.16
C MET A 712 -8.41 -6.45 37.60
N VAL A 713 -8.75 -5.44 38.40
CA VAL A 713 -9.19 -5.63 39.80
C VAL A 713 -10.58 -6.27 39.86
N GLU A 714 -11.52 -5.81 39.04
CA GLU A 714 -12.89 -6.33 38.99
C GLU A 714 -12.92 -7.83 38.61
N LEU A 715 -12.11 -8.22 37.62
CA LEU A 715 -12.01 -9.59 37.15
C LEU A 715 -11.66 -10.58 38.27
N LEU A 716 -10.87 -10.17 39.26
CA LEU A 716 -10.45 -11.02 40.38
C LEU A 716 -11.66 -11.62 41.13
N SER A 717 -12.75 -10.86 41.24
CA SER A 717 -13.98 -11.30 41.92
C SER A 717 -14.82 -12.30 41.12
N HIS A 718 -14.53 -12.44 39.82
CA HIS A 718 -15.22 -13.31 38.89
C HIS A 718 -14.42 -14.57 38.51
N LEU A 719 -13.18 -14.70 39.00
CA LEU A 719 -12.34 -15.86 38.68
C LEU A 719 -12.88 -17.15 39.28
N VAL A 720 -13.00 -18.17 38.42
CA VAL A 720 -13.41 -19.51 38.82
C VAL A 720 -12.20 -20.45 38.82
N VAL A 721 -12.02 -21.17 39.92
CA VAL A 721 -10.97 -22.19 40.05
C VAL A 721 -11.59 -23.59 39.87
N ARG A 722 -11.08 -24.37 38.92
CA ARG A 722 -11.39 -25.79 38.76
C ARG A 722 -10.12 -26.60 38.62
N GLU A 723 -10.06 -27.74 39.28
CA GLU A 723 -8.88 -28.64 39.23
C GLU A 723 -7.55 -27.90 39.53
N ARG A 724 -7.57 -26.93 40.45
CA ARG A 724 -6.45 -26.06 40.82
C ARG A 724 -5.94 -25.14 39.69
N ARG A 725 -6.75 -24.88 38.66
CA ARG A 725 -6.48 -23.96 37.55
C ARG A 725 -7.51 -22.84 37.51
N ILE A 726 -7.10 -21.66 37.06
CA ILE A 726 -8.00 -20.52 36.85
C ILE A 726 -8.53 -20.57 35.42
N LEU A 727 -9.85 -20.56 35.27
CA LEU A 727 -10.54 -20.57 33.98
C LEU A 727 -11.03 -19.16 33.64
N LEU A 728 -10.25 -18.42 32.84
CA LEU A 728 -10.57 -17.04 32.45
C LEU A 728 -11.82 -16.96 31.56
N GLU A 729 -12.08 -18.01 30.79
CA GLU A 729 -13.25 -18.10 29.92
C GLU A 729 -14.57 -18.07 30.72
N GLU A 730 -14.60 -18.72 31.90
CA GLU A 730 -15.77 -18.70 32.79
C GLU A 730 -15.97 -17.32 33.46
N ALA A 731 -14.92 -16.50 33.50
CA ALA A 731 -14.96 -15.11 33.97
C ALA A 731 -15.28 -14.11 32.84
N GLY A 732 -15.69 -14.59 31.66
CA GLY A 732 -16.06 -13.75 30.51
C GLY A 732 -14.88 -13.31 29.63
N LEU A 733 -13.66 -13.77 29.93
CA LEU A 733 -12.43 -13.38 29.23
C LEU A 733 -11.93 -14.50 28.30
N ALA A 734 -12.75 -14.85 27.30
CA ALA A 734 -12.38 -15.86 26.31
C ALA A 734 -11.51 -15.31 25.19
N SER A 735 -10.56 -16.10 24.70
CA SER A 735 -9.86 -15.77 23.44
C SER A 735 -10.85 -15.77 22.27
N PRO A 736 -10.67 -14.88 21.27
CA PRO A 736 -11.50 -14.90 20.09
C PRO A 736 -11.37 -16.27 19.38
N PRO A 737 -12.49 -16.96 19.08
CA PRO A 737 -12.46 -18.33 18.54
C PRO A 737 -11.86 -18.41 17.13
N SER A 738 -11.86 -17.30 16.40
CA SER A 738 -11.19 -17.14 15.11
C SER A 738 -10.87 -15.67 14.85
N THR A 739 -9.73 -15.40 14.26
CA THR A 739 -9.37 -14.08 13.74
C THR A 739 -9.40 -14.09 12.21
N ARG A 740 -9.77 -12.96 11.62
CA ARG A 740 -9.80 -12.74 10.17
C ARG A 740 -8.97 -11.51 9.86
N THR A 741 -8.20 -11.57 8.77
CA THR A 741 -7.40 -10.46 8.28
C THR A 741 -7.95 -9.99 6.95
N TYR A 742 -8.09 -8.68 6.79
CA TYR A 742 -8.48 -8.08 5.52
C TYR A 742 -7.82 -6.71 5.37
N LEU A 743 -7.81 -6.23 4.13
CA LEU A 743 -7.38 -4.89 3.78
C LEU A 743 -8.62 -3.99 3.67
N ILE A 744 -8.53 -2.77 4.18
CA ILE A 744 -9.58 -1.77 3.97
C ILE A 744 -9.32 -1.06 2.65
N ASP A 745 -10.35 -0.98 1.80
CA ASP A 745 -10.35 -0.10 0.64
C ASP A 745 -10.93 1.26 1.07
N ASP A 746 -10.06 2.11 1.62
CA ASP A 746 -10.37 3.52 1.84
C ASP A 746 -10.32 4.21 0.47
N GLY A 747 -11.38 4.02 -0.32
CA GLY A 747 -11.63 4.80 -1.53
C GLY A 747 -11.29 6.24 -1.20
N SER A 748 -10.35 6.83 -1.95
CA SER A 748 -9.63 8.06 -1.61
C SER A 748 -10.51 9.29 -1.36
N ASP A 749 -11.82 9.14 -1.54
CA ASP A 749 -12.75 10.22 -1.79
C ASP A 749 -13.45 10.69 -0.49
N THR A 750 -13.37 9.93 0.60
CA THR A 750 -13.82 10.39 1.95
C THR A 750 -12.95 11.54 2.48
N LEU A 751 -11.64 11.52 2.21
CA LEU A 751 -10.70 12.59 2.60
C LEU A 751 -10.48 13.67 1.51
N GLU A 752 -10.85 13.41 0.25
CA GLU A 752 -10.77 14.40 -0.85
C GLU A 752 -11.59 15.66 -0.55
N GLN A 753 -12.73 15.51 0.13
CA GLN A 753 -13.59 16.62 0.50
C GLN A 753 -13.31 17.20 1.90
N THR A 754 -12.75 16.43 2.82
CA THR A 754 -12.30 16.91 4.14
C THR A 754 -11.40 18.14 4.00
N LEU A 755 -10.71 18.31 2.86
CA LEU A 755 -9.79 19.41 2.59
C LEU A 755 -10.29 20.45 1.56
N GLY A 756 -11.41 20.22 0.85
CA GLY A 756 -11.96 21.19 -0.11
C GLY A 756 -11.00 21.57 -1.26
N ILE A 757 -10.12 20.66 -1.68
CA ILE A 757 -9.02 20.96 -2.63
C ILE A 757 -9.47 20.78 -4.10
N SER A 758 -10.63 20.18 -4.36
CA SER A 758 -11.07 19.88 -5.73
C SER A 758 -11.38 21.14 -6.56
N ASP A 759 -11.98 22.18 -5.94
CA ASP A 759 -12.25 23.47 -6.60
C ASP A 759 -10.96 24.23 -7.00
N MET A 760 -9.81 23.90 -6.39
CA MET A 760 -8.53 24.52 -6.76
C MET A 760 -8.02 24.07 -8.12
N VAL A 761 -8.42 22.93 -8.67
CA VAL A 761 -7.88 22.43 -9.96
C VAL A 761 -8.45 23.21 -11.14
N ALA A 762 -9.76 23.46 -11.15
CA ALA A 762 -10.39 24.31 -12.16
C ALA A 762 -9.82 25.75 -12.14
N VAL A 763 -9.51 26.24 -10.94
CA VAL A 763 -8.91 27.58 -10.73
C VAL A 763 -7.41 27.60 -11.08
N ALA A 764 -6.66 26.54 -10.79
CA ALA A 764 -5.22 26.43 -11.05
C ALA A 764 -4.89 26.03 -12.50
N ALA A 765 -5.82 25.39 -13.21
CA ALA A 765 -5.69 25.06 -14.62
C ALA A 765 -5.92 26.27 -15.54
N ASN A 766 -6.57 27.34 -15.04
CA ASN A 766 -6.76 28.57 -15.81
C ASN A 766 -6.84 29.82 -14.89
N PRO A 767 -5.76 30.61 -14.73
CA PRO A 767 -5.77 31.85 -13.96
C PRO A 767 -6.84 32.87 -14.41
N GLY A 768 -7.27 32.80 -15.69
CA GLY A 768 -8.35 33.63 -16.23
C GLY A 768 -9.73 33.28 -15.66
N LEU A 769 -9.94 32.04 -15.21
CA LEU A 769 -11.18 31.62 -14.54
C LEU A 769 -11.34 32.32 -13.18
N MET A 770 -10.23 32.61 -12.50
CA MET A 770 -10.20 33.39 -11.26
C MET A 770 -10.73 34.82 -11.49
N LEU A 771 -10.36 35.44 -12.60
CA LEU A 771 -10.87 36.75 -13.03
C LEU A 771 -12.36 36.72 -13.39
N VAL A 772 -12.83 35.65 -14.05
CA VAL A 772 -14.26 35.48 -14.41
C VAL A 772 -15.12 35.18 -13.17
N LEU A 773 -14.63 34.34 -12.25
CA LEU A 773 -15.31 34.02 -10.98
C LEU A 773 -15.32 35.23 -10.03
N MET A 774 -14.24 36.02 -9.99
CA MET A 774 -14.20 37.29 -9.27
C MET A 774 -15.10 38.36 -9.91
N ALA A 775 -15.19 38.41 -11.24
CA ALA A 775 -16.10 39.31 -11.97
C ALA A 775 -17.58 38.93 -11.76
N ASN A 776 -17.90 37.63 -11.65
CA ASN A 776 -19.25 37.14 -11.39
C ASN A 776 -19.67 37.31 -9.92
N ARG A 777 -18.74 37.28 -8.95
CA ARG A 777 -19.04 37.65 -7.55
C ARG A 777 -19.37 39.14 -7.40
N LYS A 778 -18.77 40.03 -8.19
CA LYS A 778 -19.11 41.47 -8.16
C LYS A 778 -20.42 41.85 -8.86
N ARG A 779 -21.05 40.92 -9.60
CA ARG A 779 -22.35 41.17 -10.28
C ARG A 779 -23.59 40.83 -9.44
N LYS A 780 -23.44 40.23 -8.26
CA LYS A 780 -24.58 39.88 -7.38
C LYS A 780 -24.95 40.94 -6.33
N ASP A 781 -24.23 42.07 -6.25
CA ASP A 781 -24.51 43.15 -5.29
C ASP A 781 -25.11 44.42 -5.93
N ILE A 782 -25.85 44.31 -7.04
CA ILE A 782 -26.60 45.44 -7.61
C ILE A 782 -28.09 45.12 -7.58
N ILE A 783 -28.71 45.49 -6.46
CA ILE A 783 -30.17 45.67 -6.33
C ILE A 783 -30.53 46.95 -7.10
N PRO A 784 -31.46 46.95 -8.06
CA PRO A 784 -32.13 48.19 -8.46
C PRO A 784 -33.29 48.44 -7.49
N ASN A 785 -33.27 49.59 -6.84
CA ASN A 785 -34.45 50.18 -6.23
C ASN A 785 -35.50 50.43 -7.31
N GLU A 786 -36.68 49.84 -7.15
CA GLU A 786 -38.01 50.48 -7.26
C GLU A 786 -39.09 49.58 -6.67
#